data_AF-A0A936ILH2-F1
#
_entry.id   AF-A0A936ILH2-F1
#
_cell.length_a   1.000
_cell.length_b   1.000
_cell.length_c   1.000
_cell.angle_alpha   90.00
_cell.angle_beta   90.00
_cell.angle_gamma   90.00
#
_symmetry.space_group_name_H-M   'P 1'
#
loop_
_entity.id
_entity.type
_entity.pdbx_description
1 polymer ?
#
loop_
_entity_poly.entity_id
_entity_poly.type
_entity_poly.pdbx_seq_one_letter_code
_entity_poly.pdbx_strand_id
1 'polypeptide(L)'
;MQRIAPRLSNVLALSLTVLVTATVAVGHAGDPQLVAALSDGLAASVAAIGPNGPADAAASEAVHAIIQRAGRVSSSSAPWHLPPGTQVDRLEWHGNVLEIDLTLPAVGAAWHLGAYDLETLSRALGEPFAAAPYFAGTRVRVRQGRSGEYGTLETLLAEQPAPAAEFGPSDADWPVVPLESVPPPAGLPPVEEQRPVVNFGGSSAQAARQPTGALSGVVVYVTAGHGWTAGASNWFLQRPVLYSMCEDYGNIDVINYFAAFAHNAGATVVPLRPVGWQPIEVILDQDDPGVTFTGSWSNGSSSKYYENGVTLSGVAYRTATASVTETATARYTPVIPVTDYYPVYCFTIAGSNRSVQTYRIKHSGGISEVAIDHREVGNGWIWLGDYHLVAGGSNYVEITNQSNVAGAIIADAIRWGGGAGDIVRPGPNQISGYPRDEEAQRYWGQSEWGNRAVGFDSTMWDLVGSDDQSDNVGAGARLAREMNVVPAGGVQVDRWKRVHLEFHTNASTGAARGQICLITDLGATTNQVSYATILSNEIDADLNMLSPEFEHPWFDRASPTLTGSYGAIATSNNSNEFDATLVELAFHDNEQDARLLRDPRVRRAMARACVHGVTRFLNTLAGSPVPLAFAPDTPRNPRVLDLGGGNVTVAWDAPLSNGAVGDPATGYIIYRSSNGYGFGNPIVVGNQTSVMLTNVPAGQTIYLRIAATNAGGESMPTETLAVRRPSNGSLADVLVVNGYDRMRRQTNPIQTLTQPPAYAGQSMERVIWRKNNSLDYIVQHAESLAAADVGFASCANEAVISGAVGLPAYEAIVWILGRESTQDRTFDATEQSVVTAYLTGGGSLFVSGSELAWDLGASGNGPVFLSNILRVSYSADDANTYLASGVAGSIFADLGTIDFGQPAGAPYDASTPDVFTASFDAQPCLIYSGGTGGIAAVQYSGGGYRLVVMGFPFEAIGSATSRDALMERAIDYLLSRPPVLPFDFDGDGDVDIDDFYAYEFCCQGPDNVYGPAHLCAVMDGDGDLDVDLADAALFQVTFTGPGN
;
A
#
# COMPACT_ATOMS: atom_id res chain seq x y z
N MET A 1 -61.51 38.59 -44.63
CA MET A 1 -60.40 38.43 -45.61
C MET A 1 -59.27 39.38 -45.23
N GLN A 2 -58.04 38.87 -45.04
CA GLN A 2 -56.72 39.49 -45.36
C GLN A 2 -56.40 40.88 -44.74
N ARG A 3 -55.18 41.31 -44.39
CA ARG A 3 -53.79 40.83 -44.43
C ARG A 3 -52.92 41.94 -43.76
N ILE A 4 -51.86 41.54 -43.05
CA ILE A 4 -50.48 42.10 -43.04
C ILE A 4 -50.15 43.43 -42.29
N ALA A 5 -49.46 43.19 -41.16
CA ALA A 5 -48.18 43.73 -40.64
C ALA A 5 -48.00 45.17 -40.09
N PRO A 6 -47.37 45.28 -38.89
CA PRO A 6 -46.68 46.48 -38.39
C PRO A 6 -45.14 46.34 -38.42
N ARG A 7 -44.44 47.48 -38.52
CA ARG A 7 -43.06 47.72 -38.09
C ARG A 7 -42.95 49.18 -37.63
N LEU A 8 -42.70 49.40 -36.33
CA LEU A 8 -42.30 50.66 -35.67
C LEU A 8 -41.90 50.21 -34.24
N SER A 9 -40.61 50.20 -33.87
CA SER A 9 -39.81 51.32 -33.32
C SER A 9 -39.64 51.19 -31.81
N ASN A 10 -38.40 51.05 -31.33
CA ASN A 10 -37.93 51.64 -30.06
C ASN A 10 -36.39 51.58 -29.97
N VAL A 11 -35.77 52.76 -30.06
CA VAL A 11 -34.33 53.05 -29.94
C VAL A 11 -33.96 53.29 -28.46
N LEU A 12 -34.50 52.48 -27.54
CA LEU A 12 -34.32 52.65 -26.09
C LEU A 12 -34.44 51.27 -25.40
N ALA A 13 -33.46 50.39 -25.62
CA ALA A 13 -33.27 49.15 -24.86
C ALA A 13 -31.91 48.51 -25.16
N LEU A 14 -30.80 49.21 -24.91
CA LEU A 14 -29.46 48.58 -24.96
C LEU A 14 -28.45 49.23 -24.01
N SER A 15 -28.93 49.85 -22.93
CA SER A 15 -28.08 50.52 -21.96
C SER A 15 -28.69 50.45 -20.56
N LEU A 16 -28.93 49.24 -20.02
CA LEU A 16 -29.13 49.07 -18.56
C LEU A 16 -29.10 47.63 -18.01
N THR A 17 -28.44 46.65 -18.66
CA THR A 17 -28.41 45.26 -18.15
C THR A 17 -27.01 44.64 -18.07
N VAL A 18 -25.95 45.44 -18.20
CA VAL A 18 -24.56 44.95 -18.05
C VAL A 18 -23.83 45.60 -16.86
N LEU A 19 -24.50 46.52 -16.12
CA LEU A 19 -23.87 47.29 -15.05
C LEU A 19 -24.42 47.04 -13.64
N VAL A 20 -25.13 45.92 -13.40
CA VAL A 20 -25.71 45.62 -12.07
C VAL A 20 -25.23 44.29 -11.45
N THR A 21 -24.35 43.52 -12.09
CA THR A 21 -23.73 42.33 -11.47
C THR A 21 -22.26 42.51 -11.09
N ALA A 22 -21.78 43.75 -10.99
CA ALA A 22 -20.44 44.07 -10.45
C ALA A 22 -20.48 44.70 -9.03
N THR A 23 -21.67 44.84 -8.42
CA THR A 23 -21.83 45.50 -7.10
C THR A 23 -22.56 44.66 -6.06
N VAL A 24 -22.57 43.34 -6.24
CA VAL A 24 -22.86 42.36 -5.17
C VAL A 24 -21.79 41.27 -5.25
N ALA A 25 -20.54 41.67 -4.99
CA ALA A 25 -19.39 40.76 -4.87
C ALA A 25 -18.69 40.95 -3.51
N VAL A 26 -19.48 41.30 -2.48
CA VAL A 26 -19.05 41.25 -1.09
C VAL A 26 -20.14 40.50 -0.32
N GLY A 27 -19.88 39.21 -0.11
CA GLY A 27 -20.78 38.28 0.56
C GLY A 27 -21.49 37.37 -0.45
N HIS A 28 -21.31 36.06 -0.26
CA HIS A 28 -21.89 34.94 -1.01
C HIS A 28 -20.96 34.36 -2.10
N ALA A 29 -19.81 33.87 -1.65
CA ALA A 29 -19.09 32.81 -2.36
C ALA A 29 -19.86 31.49 -2.11
N GLY A 30 -20.57 30.97 -3.11
CA GLY A 30 -21.22 29.66 -3.00
C GLY A 30 -22.51 29.42 -3.78
N ASP A 31 -22.81 30.15 -4.87
CA ASP A 31 -24.02 29.87 -5.68
C ASP A 31 -23.67 29.12 -7.00
N PRO A 32 -23.96 27.80 -7.10
CA PRO A 32 -23.77 27.00 -8.32
C PRO A 32 -24.65 27.45 -9.50
N GLN A 33 -25.76 28.16 -9.26
CA GLN A 33 -26.67 28.59 -10.32
C GLN A 33 -26.09 29.76 -11.14
N LEU A 34 -25.20 30.56 -10.56
CA LEU A 34 -24.52 31.65 -11.26
C LEU A 34 -23.40 31.12 -12.18
N VAL A 35 -22.76 30.00 -11.79
CA VAL A 35 -21.79 29.26 -12.62
C VAL A 35 -22.50 28.61 -13.81
N ALA A 36 -23.66 28.00 -13.57
CA ALA A 36 -24.52 27.45 -14.63
C ALA A 36 -25.00 28.54 -15.61
N ALA A 37 -25.34 29.73 -15.12
CA ALA A 37 -25.79 30.83 -15.98
C ALA A 37 -24.69 31.42 -16.88
N LEU A 38 -23.42 31.37 -16.45
CA LEU A 38 -22.26 31.74 -17.26
C LEU A 38 -21.84 30.63 -18.23
N SER A 39 -21.98 29.35 -17.86
CA SER A 39 -21.72 28.21 -18.75
C SER A 39 -22.77 28.09 -19.86
N ASP A 40 -24.05 28.33 -19.55
CA ASP A 40 -25.16 28.18 -20.51
C ASP A 40 -25.19 29.29 -21.57
N GLY A 41 -24.80 30.51 -21.21
CA GLY A 41 -24.69 31.63 -22.14
C GLY A 41 -23.47 31.52 -23.09
N LEU A 42 -22.41 30.83 -22.66
CA LEU A 42 -21.16 30.71 -23.40
C LEU A 42 -21.11 29.45 -24.29
N ALA A 43 -21.70 28.34 -23.85
CA ALA A 43 -21.80 27.09 -24.61
C ALA A 43 -22.47 27.29 -25.98
N ALA A 44 -23.41 28.24 -26.09
CA ALA A 44 -24.07 28.59 -27.35
C ALA A 44 -23.17 29.38 -28.33
N SER A 45 -22.09 30.02 -27.86
CA SER A 45 -21.14 30.78 -28.70
C SER A 45 -19.95 29.94 -29.17
N VAL A 46 -19.52 28.95 -28.38
CA VAL A 46 -18.37 28.07 -28.69
C VAL A 46 -18.71 27.02 -29.76
N ALA A 47 -20.00 26.65 -29.90
CA ALA A 47 -20.48 25.69 -30.90
C ALA A 47 -20.38 26.16 -32.37
N ALA A 48 -19.91 27.39 -32.65
CA ALA A 48 -19.85 27.96 -33.99
C ALA A 48 -18.54 27.66 -34.76
N ILE A 49 -17.57 26.95 -34.16
CA ILE A 49 -16.24 26.70 -34.76
C ILE A 49 -16.16 25.26 -35.24
N GLY A 50 -15.53 25.01 -36.40
CA GLY A 50 -15.30 23.65 -36.89
C GLY A 50 -14.00 23.04 -36.34
N PRO A 51 -13.79 21.72 -36.44
CA PRO A 51 -12.69 20.96 -35.81
C PRO A 51 -11.25 21.30 -36.29
N ASN A 52 -11.07 22.34 -37.12
CA ASN A 52 -9.80 22.71 -37.76
C ASN A 52 -9.58 24.24 -37.84
N GLY A 53 -10.07 25.03 -36.88
CA GLY A 53 -9.93 26.49 -36.87
C GLY A 53 -9.47 27.07 -35.52
N PRO A 54 -8.87 28.27 -35.50
CA PRO A 54 -8.50 28.95 -34.26
C PRO A 54 -9.75 29.27 -33.43
N ALA A 55 -9.66 29.10 -32.11
CA ALA A 55 -10.74 29.49 -31.20
C ALA A 55 -10.99 31.01 -31.28
N ASP A 56 -12.24 31.46 -31.18
CA ASP A 56 -12.58 32.88 -31.30
C ASP A 56 -12.20 33.69 -30.03
N ALA A 57 -12.37 35.01 -30.10
CA ALA A 57 -12.03 35.91 -28.99
C ALA A 57 -12.82 35.61 -27.69
N ALA A 58 -14.05 35.07 -27.79
CA ALA A 58 -14.87 34.73 -26.64
C ALA A 58 -14.39 33.43 -25.95
N ALA A 59 -13.98 32.43 -26.73
CA ALA A 59 -13.33 31.22 -26.22
C ALA A 59 -11.98 31.53 -25.55
N SER A 60 -11.19 32.43 -26.15
CA SER A 60 -9.95 32.91 -25.54
C SER A 60 -10.19 33.71 -24.26
N GLU A 61 -11.27 34.48 -24.19
CA GLU A 61 -11.65 35.27 -23.01
C GLU A 61 -12.13 34.37 -21.85
N ALA A 62 -12.80 33.26 -22.14
CA ALA A 62 -13.21 32.27 -21.15
C ALA A 62 -12.04 31.47 -20.55
N VAL A 63 -11.11 30.99 -21.40
CA VAL A 63 -9.88 30.35 -20.93
C VAL A 63 -9.01 31.35 -20.18
N HIS A 64 -8.93 32.61 -20.64
CA HIS A 64 -8.27 33.68 -19.89
C HIS A 64 -8.94 33.98 -18.55
N ALA A 65 -10.26 33.95 -18.45
CA ALA A 65 -10.96 34.13 -17.18
C ALA A 65 -10.66 32.98 -16.21
N ILE A 66 -10.59 31.73 -16.70
CA ILE A 66 -10.19 30.56 -15.91
C ILE A 66 -8.74 30.69 -15.42
N ILE A 67 -7.81 31.12 -16.28
CA ILE A 67 -6.40 31.32 -15.91
C ILE A 67 -6.22 32.52 -14.97
N GLN A 68 -6.97 33.61 -15.18
CA GLN A 68 -6.95 34.75 -14.25
C GLN A 68 -7.55 34.40 -12.89
N ARG A 69 -8.52 33.47 -12.84
CA ARG A 69 -9.09 32.94 -11.60
C ARG A 69 -8.15 31.94 -10.92
N ALA A 70 -7.44 31.12 -11.69
CA ALA A 70 -6.35 30.26 -11.22
C ALA A 70 -5.15 31.09 -10.66
N GLY A 71 -4.92 32.29 -11.20
CA GLY A 71 -3.81 33.17 -10.80
C GLY A 71 -4.13 34.30 -9.81
N ARG A 72 -5.39 34.51 -9.38
CA ARG A 72 -5.78 35.64 -8.51
C ARG A 72 -6.81 35.30 -7.43
N VAL A 73 -6.53 34.40 -6.49
CA VAL A 73 -7.07 34.50 -5.12
C VAL A 73 -6.12 33.74 -4.16
N SER A 74 -5.57 34.43 -3.16
CA SER A 74 -4.97 33.80 -1.98
C SER A 74 -6.07 33.53 -0.95
N SER A 75 -6.74 32.37 -1.02
CA SER A 75 -7.58 31.90 0.09
C SER A 75 -7.82 30.38 0.03
N SER A 76 -7.91 29.81 1.22
CA SER A 76 -7.69 28.42 1.64
C SER A 76 -8.76 27.38 1.30
N SER A 77 -9.45 27.43 0.15
CA SER A 77 -10.54 26.45 -0.10
C SER A 77 -10.79 25.99 -1.54
N ALA A 78 -9.86 26.19 -2.45
CA ALA A 78 -9.74 25.45 -3.70
C ALA A 78 -8.33 25.71 -4.24
N PRO A 79 -7.50 24.71 -4.57
CA PRO A 79 -6.36 24.98 -5.44
C PRO A 79 -6.95 25.39 -6.82
N TRP A 80 -6.23 25.96 -7.77
CA TRP A 80 -5.63 25.13 -8.82
C TRP A 80 -4.51 25.89 -9.56
N HIS A 81 -3.30 25.39 -9.36
CA HIS A 81 -2.40 24.87 -10.39
C HIS A 81 -1.72 25.75 -11.44
N LEU A 82 -1.69 27.10 -11.41
CA LEU A 82 -0.82 27.86 -12.33
C LEU A 82 -0.17 29.06 -11.63
N PRO A 83 1.12 29.38 -11.90
CA PRO A 83 1.79 30.52 -11.26
C PRO A 83 1.11 31.84 -11.66
N PRO A 84 1.02 32.82 -10.74
CA PRO A 84 0.54 34.16 -11.07
C PRO A 84 1.35 34.77 -12.22
N GLY A 85 0.66 35.17 -13.30
CA GLY A 85 1.30 35.70 -14.51
C GLY A 85 1.38 34.75 -15.70
N THR A 86 0.80 33.55 -15.59
CA THR A 86 0.61 32.62 -16.73
C THR A 86 -0.20 33.27 -17.85
N GLN A 87 0.21 33.07 -19.11
CA GLN A 87 -0.42 33.62 -20.31
C GLN A 87 -0.87 32.48 -21.23
N VAL A 88 -2.04 32.63 -21.88
CA VAL A 88 -2.42 31.78 -23.02
C VAL A 88 -1.74 32.34 -24.25
N ASP A 89 -0.95 31.50 -24.91
CA ASP A 89 -0.34 31.86 -26.17
C ASP A 89 -1.21 31.48 -27.36
N ARG A 90 -1.87 30.30 -27.29
CA ARG A 90 -2.66 29.77 -28.39
C ARG A 90 -3.76 28.81 -27.92
N LEU A 91 -4.88 28.81 -28.64
CA LEU A 91 -6.00 27.90 -28.52
C LEU A 91 -6.40 27.41 -29.91
N GLU A 92 -6.20 26.13 -30.18
CA GLU A 92 -6.40 25.57 -31.52
C GLU A 92 -7.03 24.17 -31.46
N TRP A 93 -8.02 23.92 -32.31
CA TRP A 93 -8.61 22.59 -32.45
C TRP A 93 -7.77 21.72 -33.37
N HIS A 94 -7.41 20.54 -32.89
CA HIS A 94 -6.79 19.47 -33.67
C HIS A 94 -7.75 18.28 -33.76
N GLY A 95 -8.65 18.33 -34.73
CA GLY A 95 -9.72 17.35 -34.83
C GLY A 95 -10.70 17.50 -33.69
N ASN A 96 -10.79 16.48 -32.83
CA ASN A 96 -11.66 16.47 -31.66
C ASN A 96 -10.96 16.90 -30.36
N VAL A 97 -9.66 17.21 -30.39
CA VAL A 97 -8.90 17.64 -29.21
C VAL A 97 -8.60 19.14 -29.29
N LEU A 98 -8.83 19.86 -28.19
CA LEU A 98 -8.45 21.26 -28.06
C LEU A 98 -7.00 21.35 -27.53
N GLU A 99 -6.09 21.94 -28.30
CA GLU A 99 -4.73 22.23 -27.86
C GLU A 99 -4.64 23.64 -27.26
N ILE A 100 -4.08 23.73 -26.06
CA ILE A 100 -3.92 24.96 -25.28
C ILE A 100 -2.43 25.16 -24.98
N ASP A 101 -1.84 26.21 -25.54
CA ASP A 101 -0.45 26.57 -25.31
C ASP A 101 -0.37 27.68 -24.26
N LEU A 102 0.42 27.44 -23.20
CA LEU A 102 0.59 28.34 -22.07
C LEU A 102 2.06 28.77 -21.89
N THR A 103 2.28 30.05 -21.59
CA THR A 103 3.57 30.55 -21.09
C THR A 103 3.47 30.77 -19.59
N LEU A 104 4.31 30.04 -18.84
CA LEU A 104 4.51 30.28 -17.42
C LEU A 104 5.56 31.40 -17.22
N PRO A 105 5.44 32.25 -16.19
CA PRO A 105 6.53 33.15 -15.81
C PRO A 105 7.76 32.32 -15.39
N ALA A 106 8.96 32.90 -15.41
CA ALA A 106 10.13 32.23 -14.85
C ALA A 106 9.95 32.12 -13.32
N VAL A 107 9.59 30.94 -12.83
CA VAL A 107 9.28 30.69 -11.41
C VAL A 107 10.51 30.14 -10.69
N GLY A 108 10.72 30.52 -9.43
CA GLY A 108 11.68 29.85 -8.56
C GLY A 108 11.17 28.47 -8.09
N ALA A 109 12.05 27.67 -7.49
CA ALA A 109 11.93 26.23 -7.16
C ALA A 109 10.81 25.81 -6.17
N ALA A 110 9.72 26.58 -6.03
CA ALA A 110 8.65 26.34 -5.05
C ALA A 110 7.26 26.17 -5.69
N TRP A 111 7.19 25.97 -7.01
CA TRP A 111 5.94 25.71 -7.71
C TRP A 111 5.99 24.35 -8.42
N HIS A 112 5.17 23.42 -7.94
CA HIS A 112 5.09 22.04 -8.42
C HIS A 112 3.63 21.66 -8.65
N LEU A 113 3.39 20.80 -9.64
CA LEU A 113 2.09 20.19 -9.91
C LEU A 113 2.24 18.68 -9.79
N GLY A 114 1.45 18.05 -8.92
CA GLY A 114 1.38 16.59 -8.86
C GLY A 114 0.62 16.00 -10.06
N ALA A 115 0.70 14.69 -10.29
CA ALA A 115 -0.01 14.05 -11.42
C ALA A 115 -1.55 14.26 -11.38
N TYR A 116 -2.13 14.24 -10.17
CA TYR A 116 -3.55 14.55 -9.94
C TYR A 116 -3.92 16.00 -10.34
N ASP A 117 -2.97 16.90 -10.15
CA ASP A 117 -3.11 18.32 -10.45
C ASP A 117 -3.09 18.59 -11.96
N LEU A 118 -2.28 17.81 -12.70
CA LEU A 118 -2.19 17.90 -14.15
C LEU A 118 -3.50 17.46 -14.82
N GLU A 119 -4.09 16.36 -14.36
CA GLU A 119 -5.37 15.86 -14.86
C GLU A 119 -6.52 16.82 -14.52
N THR A 120 -6.54 17.33 -13.29
CA THR A 120 -7.54 18.30 -12.84
C THR A 120 -7.42 19.62 -13.62
N LEU A 121 -6.20 20.09 -13.88
CA LEU A 121 -5.95 21.30 -14.68
C LEU A 121 -6.34 21.10 -16.14
N SER A 122 -5.97 19.97 -16.76
CA SER A 122 -6.34 19.66 -18.15
C SER A 122 -7.86 19.58 -18.33
N ARG A 123 -8.56 18.96 -17.37
CA ARG A 123 -10.02 18.90 -17.32
C ARG A 123 -10.66 20.26 -17.13
N ALA A 124 -10.17 21.07 -16.19
CA ALA A 124 -10.70 22.41 -15.91
C ALA A 124 -10.52 23.37 -17.10
N LEU A 125 -9.41 23.26 -17.84
CA LEU A 125 -9.19 24.04 -19.06
C LEU A 125 -10.07 23.56 -20.23
N GLY A 126 -10.49 22.30 -20.22
CA GLY A 126 -11.38 21.68 -21.21
C GLY A 126 -12.87 21.84 -20.96
N GLU A 127 -13.29 21.99 -19.70
CA GLU A 127 -14.69 22.07 -19.26
C GLU A 127 -15.54 23.05 -20.08
N PRO A 128 -15.07 24.27 -20.44
CA PRO A 128 -15.87 25.21 -21.24
C PRO A 128 -16.24 24.69 -22.63
N PHE A 129 -15.54 23.68 -23.11
CA PHE A 129 -15.66 23.11 -24.45
C PHE A 129 -16.37 21.75 -24.45
N ALA A 130 -16.69 21.20 -23.27
CA ALA A 130 -17.30 19.88 -23.11
C ALA A 130 -18.68 19.73 -23.79
N ALA A 131 -19.39 20.84 -24.00
CA ALA A 131 -20.67 20.86 -24.70
C ALA A 131 -20.55 20.85 -26.24
N ALA A 132 -19.33 20.99 -26.79
CA ALA A 132 -19.13 20.93 -28.23
C ALA A 132 -19.24 19.46 -28.70
N PRO A 133 -20.04 19.17 -29.75
CA PRO A 133 -20.37 17.79 -30.16
C PRO A 133 -19.18 17.01 -30.73
N TYR A 134 -18.05 17.67 -30.94
CA TYR A 134 -16.79 17.11 -31.43
C TYR A 134 -15.66 17.22 -30.40
N PHE A 135 -15.91 17.62 -29.15
CA PHE A 135 -14.88 17.66 -28.11
C PHE A 135 -14.64 16.26 -27.54
N ALA A 136 -13.39 15.81 -27.57
CA ALA A 136 -12.94 14.53 -27.04
C ALA A 136 -11.83 14.69 -25.98
N GLY A 137 -11.42 15.91 -25.68
CA GLY A 137 -10.44 16.19 -24.64
C GLY A 137 -9.59 17.43 -24.91
N THR A 138 -8.75 17.75 -23.95
CA THR A 138 -7.81 18.88 -24.00
C THR A 138 -6.39 18.36 -23.99
N ARG A 139 -5.53 18.99 -24.80
CA ARG A 139 -4.08 18.85 -24.73
C ARG A 139 -3.50 20.18 -24.29
N VAL A 140 -2.77 20.19 -23.19
CA VAL A 140 -2.15 21.42 -22.68
C VAL A 140 -0.64 21.31 -22.84
N ARG A 141 -0.04 22.35 -23.40
CA ARG A 141 1.42 22.48 -23.51
C ARG A 141 1.89 23.74 -22.82
N VAL A 142 3.06 23.64 -22.21
CA VAL A 142 3.61 24.68 -21.34
C VAL A 142 5.03 25.00 -21.77
N ARG A 143 5.42 26.27 -21.62
CA ARG A 143 6.81 26.70 -21.70
C ARG A 143 7.14 27.67 -20.57
N GLN A 144 8.39 27.69 -20.13
CA GLN A 144 8.88 28.67 -19.17
C GLN A 144 9.43 29.91 -19.89
N GLY A 145 8.82 31.07 -19.64
CA GLY A 145 9.15 32.32 -20.33
C GLY A 145 8.85 32.27 -21.84
N ARG A 146 8.96 33.42 -22.51
CA ARG A 146 8.60 33.55 -23.94
C ARG A 146 9.60 32.92 -24.91
N SER A 147 10.76 32.48 -24.43
CA SER A 147 11.83 31.90 -25.25
C SER A 147 11.99 30.38 -25.10
N GLY A 148 11.24 29.74 -24.20
CA GLY A 148 11.27 28.28 -24.02
C GLY A 148 10.51 27.53 -25.12
N GLU A 149 10.84 26.26 -25.34
CA GLU A 149 10.06 25.35 -26.18
C GLU A 149 8.82 24.84 -25.41
N TYR A 150 7.75 24.53 -26.15
CA TYR A 150 6.54 23.95 -25.56
C TYR A 150 6.74 22.46 -25.25
N GLY A 151 6.72 22.13 -23.96
CA GLY A 151 6.63 20.77 -23.45
C GLY A 151 5.20 20.40 -23.04
N THR A 152 5.00 19.17 -22.60
CA THR A 152 3.72 18.73 -22.03
C THR A 152 3.62 19.17 -20.56
N LEU A 153 2.43 19.13 -19.95
CA LEU A 153 2.25 19.54 -18.55
C LEU A 153 3.15 18.73 -17.59
N GLU A 154 3.47 17.50 -17.95
CA GLU A 154 4.32 16.55 -17.23
C GLU A 154 5.79 16.95 -17.23
N THR A 155 6.24 17.79 -18.18
CA THR A 155 7.61 18.34 -18.15
C THR A 155 7.85 19.25 -16.93
N LEU A 156 6.80 19.64 -16.20
CA LEU A 156 6.87 20.37 -14.94
C LEU A 156 7.11 19.49 -13.70
N LEU A 157 7.06 18.16 -13.83
CA LEU A 157 7.34 17.20 -12.76
C LEU A 157 8.85 16.95 -12.54
N ALA A 158 9.72 17.47 -13.40
CA ALA A 158 11.10 16.98 -13.55
C ALA A 158 12.14 17.45 -12.50
N GLU A 159 11.74 18.09 -11.40
CA GLU A 159 12.66 18.35 -10.27
C GLU A 159 12.06 17.81 -8.96
N GLN A 160 12.24 16.51 -8.72
CA GLN A 160 12.22 15.90 -7.39
C GLN A 160 13.68 15.79 -6.88
N PRO A 161 13.91 15.77 -5.55
CA PRO A 161 15.24 15.58 -4.97
C PRO A 161 15.88 14.28 -5.48
N ALA A 162 17.21 14.23 -5.43
CA ALA A 162 18.00 13.09 -5.90
C ALA A 162 17.43 11.74 -5.42
N PRO A 163 17.52 10.67 -6.24
CA PRO A 163 17.06 9.34 -5.85
C PRO A 163 17.70 8.95 -4.51
N ALA A 164 16.88 8.38 -3.62
CA ALA A 164 17.33 7.77 -2.38
C ALA A 164 18.57 6.92 -2.67
N ALA A 165 19.63 7.10 -1.87
CA ALA A 165 20.88 6.37 -2.04
C ALA A 165 20.56 4.88 -2.14
N GLU A 166 20.86 4.28 -3.28
CA GLU A 166 20.84 2.83 -3.43
C GLU A 166 21.91 2.26 -2.51
N PHE A 167 21.64 1.12 -1.86
CA PHE A 167 22.72 0.39 -1.18
C PHE A 167 23.82 0.08 -2.21
N GLY A 168 25.00 0.64 -1.99
CA GLY A 168 26.15 0.38 -2.83
C GLY A 168 26.70 -1.02 -2.58
N PRO A 169 27.57 -1.54 -3.46
CA PRO A 169 28.20 -2.84 -3.26
C PRO A 169 28.99 -2.96 -1.94
N SER A 170 29.43 -1.85 -1.34
CA SER A 170 30.06 -1.82 -0.01
C SER A 170 29.08 -2.01 1.16
N ASP A 171 27.79 -1.76 0.96
CA ASP A 171 26.75 -1.94 1.98
C ASP A 171 26.22 -3.39 2.00
N ALA A 172 26.57 -4.18 0.97
CA ALA A 172 26.23 -5.61 0.89
C ALA A 172 26.95 -6.47 1.94
N ASP A 173 28.07 -5.97 2.50
CA ASP A 173 29.02 -6.72 3.33
C ASP A 173 28.90 -6.46 4.84
N TRP A 174 27.72 -6.09 5.37
CA TRP A 174 27.56 -5.95 6.82
C TRP A 174 27.75 -7.31 7.51
N PRO A 175 28.82 -7.51 8.30
CA PRO A 175 29.07 -8.80 8.92
C PRO A 175 27.98 -9.12 9.93
N VAL A 176 27.47 -10.34 9.85
CA VAL A 176 26.42 -10.86 10.74
C VAL A 176 27.07 -11.73 11.80
N VAL A 177 26.81 -11.42 13.07
CA VAL A 177 27.22 -12.26 14.19
C VAL A 177 25.97 -12.84 14.84
N PRO A 178 25.81 -14.18 14.87
CA PRO A 178 24.75 -14.80 15.66
C PRO A 178 24.90 -14.42 17.13
N LEU A 179 23.82 -13.99 17.77
CA LEU A 179 23.79 -13.77 19.21
C LEU A 179 23.26 -15.03 19.87
N GLU A 180 24.00 -15.61 20.83
CA GLU A 180 23.40 -16.56 21.76
C GLU A 180 22.23 -15.84 22.46
N SER A 181 21.11 -16.55 22.66
CA SER A 181 19.86 -16.00 23.20
C SER A 181 20.12 -15.02 24.34
N VAL A 182 19.88 -13.72 24.10
CA VAL A 182 19.95 -12.72 25.18
C VAL A 182 18.80 -13.05 26.13
N PRO A 183 19.07 -13.42 27.40
CA PRO A 183 18.01 -13.69 28.34
C PRO A 183 17.19 -12.41 28.55
N PRO A 184 15.86 -12.51 28.75
CA PRO A 184 15.06 -11.35 29.09
C PRO A 184 15.61 -10.67 30.35
N PRO A 185 15.46 -9.33 30.49
CA PRO A 185 15.84 -8.64 31.70
C PRO A 185 15.22 -9.31 32.94
N ALA A 186 16.03 -9.62 33.94
CA ALA A 186 15.55 -10.29 35.15
C ALA A 186 14.65 -9.33 35.96
N GLY A 187 13.42 -9.74 36.26
CA GLY A 187 12.56 -9.03 37.23
C GLY A 187 11.09 -8.83 36.86
N LEU A 188 10.63 -9.23 35.66
CA LEU A 188 9.23 -9.03 35.28
C LEU A 188 8.29 -10.10 35.87
N PRO A 189 7.09 -9.73 36.35
CA PRO A 189 6.09 -10.68 36.81
C PRO A 189 5.66 -11.60 35.65
N PRO A 190 5.24 -12.85 35.93
CA PRO A 190 4.74 -13.74 34.89
C PRO A 190 3.52 -13.11 34.24
N VAL A 191 3.66 -12.74 32.96
CA VAL A 191 2.55 -12.27 32.13
C VAL A 191 1.64 -13.48 31.90
N GLU A 192 0.34 -13.30 32.18
CA GLU A 192 -0.68 -14.30 31.87
C GLU A 192 -0.57 -14.64 30.38
N GLU A 193 -0.47 -15.93 30.04
CA GLU A 193 -0.23 -16.41 28.67
C GLU A 193 -1.40 -15.96 27.77
N GLN A 194 -1.31 -14.75 27.20
CA GLN A 194 -2.23 -14.33 26.16
C GLN A 194 -2.10 -15.33 25.03
N ARG A 195 -3.24 -15.82 24.54
CA ARG A 195 -3.25 -16.78 23.43
C ARG A 195 -2.34 -16.25 22.32
N PRO A 196 -1.41 -17.05 21.78
CA PRO A 196 -0.62 -16.62 20.66
C PRO A 196 -1.55 -16.27 19.50
N VAL A 197 -1.68 -15.00 19.18
CA VAL A 197 -2.50 -14.51 18.07
C VAL A 197 -1.76 -14.81 16.76
N VAL A 198 -2.48 -15.26 15.75
CA VAL A 198 -1.91 -15.47 14.41
C VAL A 198 -1.47 -14.12 13.86
N ASN A 199 -0.21 -14.01 13.44
CA ASN A 199 0.29 -12.77 12.86
C ASN A 199 -0.29 -12.62 11.45
N PHE A 200 -1.34 -11.82 11.31
CA PHE A 200 -1.86 -11.42 10.01
C PHE A 200 -1.02 -10.32 9.35
N GLY A 201 -0.03 -9.80 10.07
CA GLY A 201 1.01 -8.92 9.56
C GLY A 201 1.88 -9.63 8.52
N GLY A 202 2.02 -9.00 7.37
CA GLY A 202 3.16 -9.17 6.50
C GLY A 202 2.98 -8.45 5.18
N SER A 203 3.97 -7.62 4.81
CA SER A 203 3.91 -6.82 3.59
C SER A 203 4.34 -7.65 2.38
N SER A 204 3.59 -7.61 1.27
CA SER A 204 3.86 -8.38 0.05
C SER A 204 5.09 -7.93 -0.77
N ALA A 205 6.09 -7.27 -0.18
CA ALA A 205 7.29 -6.97 -0.97
C ALA A 205 7.85 -8.29 -1.51
N GLN A 206 7.98 -8.34 -2.83
CA GLN A 206 8.52 -9.51 -3.51
C GLN A 206 9.91 -9.79 -2.95
N ALA A 207 10.19 -11.07 -2.70
CA ALA A 207 11.53 -11.50 -2.33
C ALA A 207 12.54 -11.02 -3.38
N ALA A 208 13.75 -10.67 -2.93
CA ALA A 208 14.85 -10.24 -3.80
C ALA A 208 15.31 -11.32 -4.81
N ARG A 209 14.76 -12.53 -4.69
CA ARG A 209 14.93 -13.63 -5.65
C ARG A 209 13.66 -14.46 -5.64
N GLN A 210 13.44 -15.24 -6.70
CA GLN A 210 12.42 -16.28 -6.68
C GLN A 210 12.67 -17.26 -5.52
N PRO A 211 11.74 -17.41 -4.57
CA PRO A 211 11.87 -18.36 -3.47
C PRO A 211 11.94 -19.81 -3.96
N THR A 212 12.53 -20.67 -3.15
CA THR A 212 12.52 -22.11 -3.36
C THR A 212 11.63 -22.74 -2.29
N GLY A 213 10.76 -23.67 -2.68
CA GLY A 213 9.81 -24.30 -1.78
C GLY A 213 9.16 -25.53 -2.40
N ALA A 214 8.03 -25.97 -1.85
CA ALA A 214 7.36 -27.20 -2.27
C ALA A 214 6.88 -27.16 -3.73
N LEU A 215 6.54 -25.97 -4.24
CA LEU A 215 6.06 -25.76 -5.61
C LEU A 215 7.16 -25.33 -6.59
N SER A 216 8.44 -25.43 -6.21
CA SER A 216 9.54 -25.17 -7.14
C SER A 216 9.47 -26.06 -8.39
N GLY A 217 9.45 -25.43 -9.56
CA GLY A 217 9.31 -26.12 -10.85
C GLY A 217 7.87 -26.44 -11.25
N VAL A 218 6.88 -25.99 -10.47
CA VAL A 218 5.45 -26.09 -10.79
C VAL A 218 4.96 -24.78 -11.41
N VAL A 219 4.18 -24.88 -12.48
CA VAL A 219 3.44 -23.78 -13.10
C VAL A 219 2.00 -23.79 -12.57
N VAL A 220 1.60 -22.70 -11.92
CA VAL A 220 0.25 -22.54 -11.37
C VAL A 220 -0.49 -21.51 -12.22
N TYR A 221 -1.46 -21.99 -13.01
CA TYR A 221 -2.40 -21.13 -13.72
C TYR A 221 -3.52 -20.73 -12.76
N VAL A 222 -3.86 -19.44 -12.70
CA VAL A 222 -4.88 -18.93 -11.80
C VAL A 222 -5.84 -17.97 -12.49
N THR A 223 -7.14 -18.13 -12.19
CA THR A 223 -8.24 -17.42 -12.85
C THR A 223 -9.27 -16.92 -11.85
N ALA A 224 -9.78 -15.69 -12.03
CA ALA A 224 -10.79 -15.09 -11.13
C ALA A 224 -12.22 -15.07 -11.72
N GLY A 225 -12.56 -16.02 -12.59
CA GLY A 225 -13.91 -16.20 -13.09
C GLY A 225 -14.51 -14.97 -13.77
N HIS A 226 -15.56 -14.42 -13.15
CA HIS A 226 -16.32 -13.27 -13.63
C HIS A 226 -15.57 -11.92 -13.48
N GLY A 227 -16.16 -10.89 -14.07
CA GLY A 227 -15.67 -9.51 -14.14
C GLY A 227 -16.62 -8.69 -15.02
N TRP A 228 -16.32 -7.40 -15.22
CA TRP A 228 -17.09 -6.59 -16.16
C TRP A 228 -17.17 -7.26 -17.54
N THR A 229 -18.40 -7.41 -18.04
CA THR A 229 -18.66 -7.99 -19.35
C THR A 229 -19.66 -7.16 -20.15
N ALA A 230 -19.60 -7.26 -21.48
CA ALA A 230 -20.46 -6.52 -22.37
C ALA A 230 -21.66 -7.37 -22.81
N GLY A 231 -22.82 -6.73 -22.85
CA GLY A 231 -24.05 -7.28 -23.41
C GLY A 231 -24.43 -6.57 -24.71
N ALA A 232 -25.68 -6.74 -25.13
CA ALA A 232 -26.21 -6.15 -26.36
C ALA A 232 -26.21 -4.60 -26.37
N SER A 233 -26.11 -3.95 -25.21
CA SER A 233 -26.19 -2.48 -25.12
C SER A 233 -25.32 -1.85 -24.04
N ASN A 234 -24.86 -2.59 -23.04
CA ASN A 234 -24.13 -2.02 -21.90
C ASN A 234 -23.06 -2.97 -21.39
N TRP A 235 -22.06 -2.43 -20.71
CA TRP A 235 -21.24 -3.19 -19.76
C TRP A 235 -22.06 -3.52 -18.52
N PHE A 236 -21.85 -4.67 -17.91
CA PHE A 236 -22.58 -5.11 -16.73
C PHE A 236 -21.75 -6.09 -15.89
N LEU A 237 -22.09 -6.16 -14.60
CA LEU A 237 -21.61 -7.18 -13.68
C LEU A 237 -22.53 -8.40 -13.78
N GLN A 238 -21.94 -9.58 -13.81
CA GLN A 238 -22.68 -10.85 -13.83
C GLN A 238 -23.32 -11.18 -12.49
N ARG A 239 -22.83 -10.54 -11.42
CA ARG A 239 -23.31 -10.70 -10.05
C ARG A 239 -23.67 -9.35 -9.43
N PRO A 240 -24.77 -9.28 -8.66
CA PRO A 240 -25.18 -8.04 -8.02
C PRO A 240 -24.24 -7.67 -6.86
N VAL A 241 -24.24 -6.39 -6.48
CA VAL A 241 -23.66 -5.96 -5.21
C VAL A 241 -24.62 -6.38 -4.08
N LEU A 242 -24.16 -7.26 -3.20
CA LEU A 242 -24.91 -7.76 -2.03
C LEU A 242 -24.03 -7.63 -0.79
N TYR A 243 -24.60 -7.15 0.32
CA TYR A 243 -23.89 -7.03 1.61
C TYR A 243 -22.53 -6.32 1.51
N SER A 244 -22.46 -5.25 0.69
CA SER A 244 -21.23 -4.49 0.40
C SER A 244 -20.12 -5.28 -0.28
N MET A 245 -20.43 -6.35 -1.01
CA MET A 245 -19.48 -7.08 -1.86
C MET A 245 -20.10 -7.44 -3.21
N CYS A 246 -19.24 -7.75 -4.18
CA CYS A 246 -19.61 -8.30 -5.47
C CYS A 246 -18.61 -9.40 -5.84
N GLU A 247 -19.09 -10.57 -6.24
CA GLU A 247 -18.25 -11.72 -6.64
C GLU A 247 -17.24 -11.35 -7.74
N ASP A 248 -17.70 -10.61 -8.76
CA ASP A 248 -16.90 -10.21 -9.93
C ASP A 248 -15.60 -9.44 -9.55
N TYR A 249 -15.58 -8.83 -8.35
CA TYR A 249 -14.41 -8.20 -7.73
C TYR A 249 -13.78 -9.06 -6.64
N GLY A 250 -14.60 -9.76 -5.85
CA GLY A 250 -14.13 -10.63 -4.80
C GLY A 250 -13.16 -11.69 -5.34
N ASN A 251 -13.37 -12.23 -6.52
CA ASN A 251 -12.48 -13.26 -7.06
C ASN A 251 -11.06 -12.72 -7.33
N ILE A 252 -10.93 -11.48 -7.83
CA ILE A 252 -9.61 -10.89 -8.07
C ILE A 252 -8.90 -10.55 -6.76
N ASP A 253 -9.65 -10.13 -5.74
CA ASP A 253 -9.08 -9.78 -4.43
C ASP A 253 -8.38 -10.98 -3.75
N VAL A 254 -8.91 -12.21 -3.89
CA VAL A 254 -8.23 -13.41 -3.34
C VAL A 254 -7.03 -13.87 -4.16
N ILE A 255 -7.07 -13.70 -5.50
CA ILE A 255 -5.96 -14.16 -6.36
C ILE A 255 -4.67 -13.43 -6.04
N ASN A 256 -4.75 -12.14 -5.71
CA ASN A 256 -3.57 -11.37 -5.33
C ASN A 256 -2.84 -11.97 -4.12
N TYR A 257 -3.57 -12.44 -3.12
CA TYR A 257 -2.99 -13.20 -2.00
C TYR A 257 -2.45 -14.56 -2.45
N PHE A 258 -3.24 -15.31 -3.23
CA PHE A 258 -2.86 -16.64 -3.68
C PHE A 258 -1.59 -16.63 -4.53
N ALA A 259 -1.45 -15.66 -5.45
CA ALA A 259 -0.28 -15.50 -6.29
C ALA A 259 0.99 -15.31 -5.46
N ALA A 260 0.92 -14.45 -4.43
CA ALA A 260 2.05 -14.23 -3.54
C ALA A 260 2.40 -15.49 -2.71
N PHE A 261 1.41 -16.19 -2.13
CA PHE A 261 1.68 -17.43 -1.40
C PHE A 261 2.23 -18.56 -2.30
N ALA A 262 1.69 -18.72 -3.51
CA ALA A 262 2.15 -19.72 -4.46
C ALA A 262 3.58 -19.43 -4.94
N HIS A 263 3.89 -18.16 -5.21
CA HIS A 263 5.25 -17.74 -5.55
C HIS A 263 6.23 -17.97 -4.38
N ASN A 264 5.83 -17.67 -3.16
CA ASN A 264 6.65 -17.91 -1.97
C ASN A 264 6.89 -19.41 -1.70
N ALA A 265 5.96 -20.27 -2.13
CA ALA A 265 6.16 -21.72 -2.18
C ALA A 265 7.03 -22.18 -3.37
N GLY A 266 7.49 -21.26 -4.22
CA GLY A 266 8.41 -21.50 -5.34
C GLY A 266 7.76 -21.69 -6.71
N ALA A 267 6.44 -21.52 -6.84
CA ALA A 267 5.74 -21.70 -8.10
C ALA A 267 6.10 -20.61 -9.13
N THR A 268 6.04 -20.97 -10.42
CA THR A 268 5.83 -19.99 -11.48
C THR A 268 4.33 -19.72 -11.57
N VAL A 269 3.90 -18.48 -11.29
CA VAL A 269 2.48 -18.12 -11.26
C VAL A 269 2.09 -17.44 -12.56
N VAL A 270 1.01 -17.92 -13.17
CA VAL A 270 0.44 -17.39 -14.40
C VAL A 270 -0.99 -16.93 -14.13
N PRO A 271 -1.18 -15.64 -13.78
CA PRO A 271 -2.51 -15.10 -13.60
C PRO A 271 -3.11 -14.76 -14.98
N LEU A 272 -4.32 -15.27 -15.24
CA LEU A 272 -5.01 -15.06 -16.52
C LEU A 272 -5.90 -13.80 -16.54
N ARG A 273 -5.60 -12.91 -15.60
CA ARG A 273 -5.92 -11.48 -15.55
C ARG A 273 -4.78 -10.81 -14.78
N PRO A 274 -4.51 -9.50 -14.97
CA PRO A 274 -3.50 -8.82 -14.18
C PRO A 274 -3.76 -8.89 -12.67
N VAL A 275 -2.68 -8.88 -11.89
CA VAL A 275 -2.67 -8.80 -10.41
C VAL A 275 -1.96 -7.50 -10.01
N GLY A 276 -1.95 -7.13 -8.74
CA GLY A 276 -1.26 -5.95 -8.20
C GLY A 276 -2.08 -4.66 -8.15
N TRP A 277 -3.32 -4.65 -8.68
CA TRP A 277 -4.25 -3.49 -8.68
C TRP A 277 -3.63 -2.18 -9.22
N GLN A 278 -2.77 -2.29 -10.23
CA GLN A 278 -2.05 -1.15 -10.81
C GLN A 278 -2.66 -0.78 -12.17
N PRO A 279 -3.47 0.29 -12.27
CA PRO A 279 -4.14 0.68 -13.51
C PRO A 279 -3.21 1.37 -14.52
N ILE A 280 -2.02 1.81 -14.11
CA ILE A 280 -1.01 2.33 -15.03
C ILE A 280 -0.32 1.14 -15.71
N GLU A 281 -0.11 1.19 -17.03
CA GLU A 281 0.71 0.21 -17.74
C GLU A 281 1.82 0.88 -18.55
N VAL A 282 2.99 0.23 -18.57
CA VAL A 282 4.09 0.48 -19.51
C VAL A 282 4.49 -0.87 -20.08
N ILE A 283 4.61 -0.96 -21.41
CA ILE A 283 5.01 -2.19 -22.09
C ILE A 283 6.10 -1.83 -23.09
N LEU A 284 7.17 -2.61 -23.11
CA LEU A 284 8.24 -2.50 -24.08
C LEU A 284 8.38 -3.83 -24.83
N ASP A 285 8.22 -3.77 -26.15
CA ASP A 285 8.55 -4.85 -27.07
C ASP A 285 10.05 -4.79 -27.47
N GLN A 286 10.61 -5.87 -28.01
CA GLN A 286 12.07 -6.01 -28.19
C GLN A 286 12.73 -4.92 -29.04
N ASP A 287 11.98 -4.25 -29.89
CA ASP A 287 12.46 -3.24 -30.84
C ASP A 287 12.08 -1.82 -30.43
N ASP A 288 11.42 -1.66 -29.29
CA ASP A 288 10.98 -0.37 -28.78
C ASP A 288 12.13 0.52 -28.28
N PRO A 289 11.94 1.86 -28.34
CA PRO A 289 12.78 2.79 -27.62
C PRO A 289 12.87 2.43 -26.13
N GLY A 290 14.08 2.32 -25.62
CA GLY A 290 14.34 1.87 -24.24
C GLY A 290 14.79 0.41 -24.14
N VAL A 291 14.78 -0.35 -25.25
CA VAL A 291 15.36 -1.70 -25.29
C VAL A 291 16.77 -1.68 -25.88
N THR A 292 17.72 -2.31 -25.17
CA THR A 292 19.12 -2.39 -25.56
C THR A 292 19.65 -3.82 -25.49
N PHE A 293 20.56 -4.17 -26.39
CA PHE A 293 21.16 -5.52 -26.47
C PHE A 293 22.68 -5.44 -26.35
N THR A 294 23.25 -6.36 -25.60
CA THR A 294 24.70 -6.62 -25.56
C THR A 294 24.98 -8.04 -26.02
N GLY A 295 26.18 -8.27 -26.56
CA GLY A 295 26.56 -9.59 -27.08
C GLY A 295 25.85 -9.96 -28.39
N SER A 296 25.79 -11.27 -28.68
CA SER A 296 25.25 -11.78 -29.95
C SER A 296 23.79 -12.18 -29.82
N TRP A 297 22.92 -11.49 -30.55
CA TRP A 297 21.49 -11.79 -30.68
C TRP A 297 21.12 -12.00 -32.15
N SER A 298 20.21 -12.94 -32.42
CA SER A 298 19.68 -13.22 -33.75
C SER A 298 18.17 -13.05 -33.78
N ASN A 299 17.63 -12.55 -34.89
CA ASN A 299 16.18 -12.40 -35.05
C ASN A 299 15.49 -13.77 -35.11
N GLY A 300 14.44 -13.93 -34.31
CA GLY A 300 13.51 -15.03 -34.38
C GLY A 300 12.60 -14.93 -35.59
N SER A 301 12.04 -16.07 -35.99
CA SER A 301 11.14 -16.18 -37.15
C SER A 301 9.90 -17.02 -36.86
N SER A 302 9.49 -17.11 -35.59
CA SER A 302 8.25 -17.78 -35.22
C SER A 302 7.06 -17.03 -35.85
N SER A 303 6.00 -17.76 -36.15
CA SER A 303 4.72 -17.15 -36.51
C SER A 303 3.99 -16.55 -35.31
N LYS A 304 4.40 -16.91 -34.09
CA LYS A 304 3.87 -16.39 -32.81
C LYS A 304 4.90 -15.49 -32.15
N TYR A 305 4.50 -14.29 -31.73
CA TYR A 305 5.32 -13.29 -31.01
C TYR A 305 4.46 -12.15 -30.46
N TYR A 306 4.98 -11.35 -29.52
CA TYR A 306 4.31 -10.14 -29.03
C TYR A 306 4.57 -8.96 -29.99
N GLU A 307 3.61 -8.04 -30.10
CA GLU A 307 3.75 -6.86 -30.97
C GLU A 307 2.77 -5.80 -30.51
N ASN A 308 3.27 -4.72 -29.88
CA ASN A 308 2.44 -3.63 -29.37
C ASN A 308 2.17 -2.51 -30.40
N GLY A 309 2.82 -2.55 -31.57
CA GLY A 309 2.67 -1.57 -32.63
C GLY A 309 3.36 -0.23 -32.37
N VAL A 310 4.18 -0.10 -31.31
CA VAL A 310 4.96 1.11 -31.03
C VAL A 310 6.11 1.22 -32.02
N THR A 311 6.86 0.13 -32.22
CA THR A 311 7.90 0.03 -33.24
C THR A 311 7.61 -1.15 -34.16
N LEU A 312 7.40 -0.87 -35.45
CA LEU A 312 7.13 -1.91 -36.44
C LEU A 312 8.40 -2.26 -37.22
N SER A 313 9.42 -2.81 -36.55
CA SER A 313 10.68 -3.16 -37.23
C SER A 313 10.57 -4.40 -38.13
N GLY A 314 9.51 -5.19 -37.96
CA GLY A 314 9.31 -6.49 -38.61
C GLY A 314 10.15 -7.62 -38.00
N VAL A 315 10.82 -7.37 -36.87
CA VAL A 315 11.52 -8.38 -36.08
C VAL A 315 10.52 -8.96 -35.09
N ALA A 316 10.27 -10.27 -35.18
CA ALA A 316 9.28 -10.92 -34.30
C ALA A 316 9.72 -11.00 -32.83
N TYR A 317 10.96 -11.43 -32.60
CA TYR A 317 11.63 -11.42 -31.29
C TYR A 317 13.13 -11.63 -31.53
N ARG A 318 13.95 -11.60 -30.49
CA ARG A 318 15.38 -11.92 -30.58
C ARG A 318 15.77 -13.12 -29.73
N THR A 319 16.80 -13.81 -30.17
CA THR A 319 17.32 -15.02 -29.52
C THR A 319 18.81 -14.93 -29.25
N ALA A 320 19.23 -15.46 -28.11
CA ALA A 320 20.62 -15.75 -27.78
C ALA A 320 20.76 -17.22 -27.38
N THR A 321 21.94 -17.81 -27.61
CA THR A 321 22.23 -19.16 -27.10
C THR A 321 22.53 -19.08 -25.61
N ALA A 322 21.91 -19.96 -24.82
CA ALA A 322 22.21 -20.12 -23.41
C ALA A 322 23.68 -20.49 -23.19
N SER A 323 24.32 -19.89 -22.19
CA SER A 323 25.72 -20.10 -21.85
C SER A 323 25.90 -20.17 -20.34
N VAL A 324 26.84 -20.97 -19.83
CA VAL A 324 27.13 -21.04 -18.38
C VAL A 324 27.77 -19.76 -17.84
N THR A 325 28.34 -18.94 -18.73
CA THR A 325 28.84 -17.58 -18.45
C THR A 325 28.03 -16.56 -19.23
N GLU A 326 27.69 -15.44 -18.60
CA GLU A 326 27.02 -14.32 -19.26
C GLU A 326 27.87 -13.78 -20.43
N THR A 327 27.27 -13.76 -21.62
CA THR A 327 27.91 -13.28 -22.85
C THR A 327 27.00 -12.38 -23.68
N ALA A 328 25.71 -12.32 -23.35
CA ALA A 328 24.71 -11.48 -23.99
C ALA A 328 23.60 -11.11 -23.00
N THR A 329 23.13 -9.87 -23.06
CA THR A 329 21.97 -9.39 -22.30
C THR A 329 20.99 -8.61 -23.19
N ALA A 330 19.72 -8.58 -22.79
CA ALA A 330 18.69 -7.71 -23.36
C ALA A 330 18.04 -6.93 -22.22
N ARG A 331 18.12 -5.60 -22.25
CA ARG A 331 17.65 -4.72 -21.18
C ARG A 331 16.51 -3.85 -21.68
N TYR A 332 15.40 -3.88 -20.96
CA TYR A 332 14.19 -3.10 -21.19
C TYR A 332 14.09 -2.02 -20.10
N THR A 333 14.24 -0.76 -20.48
CA THR A 333 14.26 0.39 -19.56
C THR A 333 13.01 1.25 -19.77
N PRO A 334 11.96 1.08 -18.94
CA PRO A 334 10.74 1.86 -19.03
C PRO A 334 10.94 3.28 -18.48
N VAL A 335 10.11 4.21 -18.94
CA VAL A 335 9.89 5.48 -18.22
C VAL A 335 8.65 5.30 -17.35
N ILE A 336 8.86 5.12 -16.05
CA ILE A 336 7.78 4.94 -15.08
C ILE A 336 7.12 6.30 -14.78
N PRO A 337 5.79 6.47 -14.93
CA PRO A 337 5.15 7.77 -14.74
C PRO A 337 5.11 8.23 -13.28
N VAL A 338 4.87 7.30 -12.34
CA VAL A 338 4.66 7.60 -10.91
C VAL A 338 5.41 6.56 -10.07
N THR A 339 6.05 7.00 -8.99
CA THR A 339 6.64 6.08 -8.01
C THR A 339 5.52 5.32 -7.30
N ASP A 340 5.47 4.00 -7.48
CA ASP A 340 4.46 3.14 -6.86
C ASP A 340 4.90 1.67 -6.98
N TYR A 341 4.08 0.76 -6.48
CA TYR A 341 4.20 -0.66 -6.73
C TYR A 341 3.59 -1.04 -8.09
N TYR A 342 4.39 -1.77 -8.88
CA TYR A 342 3.99 -2.30 -10.17
C TYR A 342 4.14 -3.82 -10.20
N PRO A 343 3.12 -4.58 -10.61
CA PRO A 343 3.30 -5.95 -11.05
C PRO A 343 4.15 -5.95 -12.33
N VAL A 344 5.12 -6.85 -12.42
CA VAL A 344 6.00 -6.97 -13.59
C VAL A 344 5.78 -8.32 -14.26
N TYR A 345 5.70 -8.33 -15.58
CA TYR A 345 5.46 -9.52 -16.38
C TYR A 345 6.47 -9.65 -17.51
N CYS A 346 6.75 -10.90 -17.90
CA CYS A 346 7.43 -11.21 -19.15
C CYS A 346 6.49 -11.90 -20.14
N PHE A 347 6.69 -11.62 -21.42
CA PHE A 347 6.15 -12.39 -22.53
C PHE A 347 7.31 -13.10 -23.22
N THR A 348 7.17 -14.39 -23.52
CA THR A 348 8.18 -15.15 -24.25
C THR A 348 7.54 -16.36 -24.92
N ILE A 349 7.94 -16.65 -26.16
CA ILE A 349 7.48 -17.83 -26.89
C ILE A 349 8.10 -19.10 -26.33
N ALA A 350 7.25 -20.00 -25.83
CA ALA A 350 7.66 -21.26 -25.24
C ALA A 350 8.12 -22.28 -26.30
N GLY A 351 8.89 -23.28 -25.88
CA GLY A 351 9.25 -24.39 -26.76
C GLY A 351 10.28 -25.36 -26.18
N SER A 352 10.32 -26.57 -26.74
CA SER A 352 11.23 -27.62 -26.26
C SER A 352 12.72 -27.31 -26.41
N ASN A 353 13.08 -26.33 -27.26
CA ASN A 353 14.45 -25.85 -27.46
C ASN A 353 14.78 -24.58 -26.66
N ARG A 354 13.91 -24.15 -25.73
CA ARG A 354 14.17 -23.03 -24.82
C ARG A 354 15.06 -23.45 -23.65
N SER A 355 15.41 -22.49 -22.81
CA SER A 355 16.17 -22.69 -21.59
C SER A 355 15.42 -22.14 -20.37
N VAL A 356 16.02 -22.32 -19.19
CA VAL A 356 15.69 -21.56 -17.99
C VAL A 356 16.30 -20.17 -18.14
N GLN A 357 15.43 -19.15 -18.20
CA GLN A 357 15.78 -17.77 -18.47
C GLN A 357 15.66 -16.93 -17.20
N THR A 358 16.73 -16.20 -16.86
CA THR A 358 16.76 -15.30 -15.70
C THR A 358 16.45 -13.87 -16.11
N TYR A 359 15.51 -13.26 -15.39
CA TYR A 359 15.12 -11.87 -15.44
C TYR A 359 15.69 -11.15 -14.22
N ARG A 360 16.41 -10.06 -14.43
CA ARG A 360 16.90 -9.15 -13.39
C ARG A 360 16.04 -7.89 -13.37
N ILE A 361 15.25 -7.71 -12.32
CA ILE A 361 14.32 -6.60 -12.16
C ILE A 361 14.99 -5.54 -11.29
N LYS A 362 15.33 -4.38 -11.84
CA LYS A 362 15.81 -3.22 -11.09
C LYS A 362 14.63 -2.44 -10.54
N HIS A 363 14.60 -2.27 -9.23
CA HIS A 363 13.60 -1.52 -8.47
C HIS A 363 14.28 -0.70 -7.37
N SER A 364 13.49 0.05 -6.60
CA SER A 364 14.02 0.97 -5.58
C SER A 364 14.78 0.31 -4.41
N GLY A 365 14.66 -1.01 -4.25
CA GLY A 365 15.36 -1.78 -3.22
C GLY A 365 16.64 -2.47 -3.71
N GLY A 366 16.96 -2.37 -5.00
CA GLY A 366 18.08 -3.08 -5.61
C GLY A 366 17.65 -3.84 -6.87
N ILE A 367 18.26 -5.01 -7.09
CA ILE A 367 17.96 -5.88 -8.23
C ILE A 367 17.44 -7.21 -7.68
N SER A 368 16.27 -7.62 -8.18
CA SER A 368 15.68 -8.93 -7.90
C SER A 368 15.87 -9.88 -9.07
N GLU A 369 16.07 -11.18 -8.81
CA GLU A 369 16.24 -12.19 -9.87
C GLU A 369 15.13 -13.25 -9.86
N VAL A 370 14.51 -13.49 -11.03
CA VAL A 370 13.47 -14.50 -11.23
C VAL A 370 13.82 -15.37 -12.43
N ALA A 371 13.68 -16.69 -12.31
CA ALA A 371 14.07 -17.63 -13.34
C ALA A 371 12.87 -18.45 -13.84
N ILE A 372 12.57 -18.32 -15.13
CA ILE A 372 11.41 -19.00 -15.74
C ILE A 372 11.90 -20.08 -16.71
N ASP A 373 11.34 -21.28 -16.60
CA ASP A 373 11.61 -22.37 -17.54
C ASP A 373 10.67 -22.27 -18.76
N HIS A 374 11.14 -21.61 -19.82
CA HIS A 374 10.35 -21.44 -21.05
C HIS A 374 10.22 -22.71 -21.90
N ARG A 375 10.71 -23.86 -21.41
CA ARG A 375 10.38 -25.17 -21.96
C ARG A 375 9.03 -25.69 -21.45
N GLU A 376 8.53 -25.15 -20.34
CA GLU A 376 7.29 -25.57 -19.68
C GLU A 376 6.18 -24.52 -19.84
N VAL A 377 6.52 -23.22 -19.93
CA VAL A 377 5.54 -22.13 -19.98
C VAL A 377 5.97 -20.93 -20.85
N GLY A 378 5.03 -20.30 -21.55
CA GLY A 378 5.25 -19.08 -22.34
C GLY A 378 4.03 -18.71 -23.15
N ASN A 379 4.19 -18.12 -24.32
CA ASN A 379 3.11 -17.73 -25.23
C ASN A 379 2.06 -16.78 -24.61
N GLY A 380 2.42 -16.05 -23.56
CA GLY A 380 1.53 -15.17 -22.80
C GLY A 380 2.28 -14.50 -21.65
N TRP A 381 1.59 -13.64 -20.91
CA TRP A 381 2.16 -12.91 -19.77
C TRP A 381 2.36 -13.78 -18.54
N ILE A 382 3.60 -13.87 -18.06
CA ILE A 382 3.99 -14.58 -16.84
C ILE A 382 4.40 -13.56 -15.79
N TRP A 383 3.86 -13.68 -14.57
CA TRP A 383 4.11 -12.74 -13.49
C TRP A 383 5.48 -12.99 -12.85
N LEU A 384 6.30 -11.94 -12.79
CA LEU A 384 7.63 -11.94 -12.17
C LEU A 384 7.60 -11.43 -10.73
N GLY A 385 6.52 -10.80 -10.28
CA GLY A 385 6.41 -10.23 -8.94
C GLY A 385 5.91 -8.79 -8.92
N ASP A 386 5.70 -8.27 -7.72
CA ASP A 386 5.30 -6.87 -7.48
C ASP A 386 6.45 -6.07 -6.88
N TYR A 387 6.84 -4.98 -7.54
CA TYR A 387 8.04 -4.21 -7.19
C TYR A 387 7.74 -2.73 -7.00
N HIS A 388 8.35 -2.11 -5.99
CA HIS A 388 8.30 -0.65 -5.80
C HIS A 388 9.28 0.04 -6.76
N LEU A 389 8.75 0.71 -7.77
CA LEU A 389 9.50 1.38 -8.83
C LEU A 389 9.48 2.88 -8.62
N VAL A 390 10.57 3.55 -8.98
CA VAL A 390 10.66 5.01 -8.92
C VAL A 390 10.24 5.64 -10.25
N ALA A 391 9.61 6.81 -10.23
CA ALA A 391 9.32 7.54 -11.46
C ALA A 391 10.60 7.83 -12.27
N GLY A 392 10.47 7.88 -13.60
CA GLY A 392 11.58 8.13 -14.53
C GLY A 392 12.20 6.85 -15.12
N GLY A 393 13.42 6.99 -15.66
CA GLY A 393 14.09 5.98 -16.50
C GLY A 393 15.19 5.17 -15.83
N SER A 394 15.19 5.03 -14.50
CA SER A 394 16.21 4.29 -13.75
C SER A 394 15.89 2.80 -13.53
N ASN A 395 14.61 2.42 -13.62
CA ASN A 395 14.17 1.02 -13.52
C ASN A 395 14.46 0.27 -14.82
N TYR A 396 14.60 -1.05 -14.74
CA TYR A 396 14.72 -1.91 -15.91
C TYR A 396 14.41 -3.36 -15.59
N VAL A 397 14.13 -4.14 -16.63
CA VAL A 397 14.24 -5.61 -16.60
C VAL A 397 15.33 -6.01 -17.57
N GLU A 398 16.29 -6.81 -17.12
CA GLU A 398 17.38 -7.32 -17.94
C GLU A 398 17.34 -8.85 -18.01
N ILE A 399 17.29 -9.38 -19.23
CA ILE A 399 17.39 -10.78 -19.54
C ILE A 399 18.87 -11.11 -19.77
N THR A 400 19.39 -12.11 -19.07
CA THR A 400 20.73 -12.65 -19.32
C THR A 400 20.66 -13.94 -20.12
N ASN A 401 21.63 -14.18 -21.00
CA ASN A 401 21.77 -15.49 -21.62
C ASN A 401 22.47 -16.53 -20.72
N GLN A 402 22.84 -16.14 -19.49
CA GLN A 402 23.45 -17.05 -18.54
C GLN A 402 22.45 -18.11 -18.06
N SER A 403 22.73 -19.39 -18.33
CA SER A 403 21.94 -20.50 -17.84
C SER A 403 22.76 -21.79 -17.80
N ASN A 404 22.49 -22.63 -16.80
CA ASN A 404 23.04 -23.98 -16.71
C ASN A 404 22.28 -24.98 -17.59
N VAL A 405 21.19 -24.55 -18.22
CA VAL A 405 20.38 -25.35 -19.14
C VAL A 405 20.68 -24.89 -20.57
N ALA A 406 21.05 -25.82 -21.45
CA ALA A 406 21.26 -25.50 -22.86
C ALA A 406 19.92 -25.17 -23.54
N GLY A 407 19.95 -24.28 -24.53
CA GLY A 407 18.76 -23.88 -25.28
C GLY A 407 18.85 -22.46 -25.78
N ALA A 408 17.72 -21.95 -26.28
CA ALA A 408 17.56 -20.55 -26.68
C ALA A 408 16.96 -19.72 -25.53
N ILE A 409 17.52 -18.52 -25.36
CA ILE A 409 17.03 -17.44 -24.51
C ILE A 409 16.34 -16.44 -25.43
N ILE A 410 15.14 -15.98 -25.06
CA ILE A 410 14.26 -15.20 -25.92
C ILE A 410 14.02 -13.83 -25.29
N ALA A 411 14.22 -12.78 -26.09
CA ALA A 411 13.85 -11.41 -25.75
C ALA A 411 12.69 -11.01 -26.68
N ASP A 412 11.52 -10.81 -26.08
CA ASP A 412 10.25 -10.47 -26.72
C ASP A 412 9.73 -9.20 -26.02
N ALA A 413 8.81 -9.30 -25.06
CA ALA A 413 8.27 -8.13 -24.35
C ALA A 413 8.30 -8.21 -22.81
N ILE A 414 8.39 -7.02 -22.19
CA ILE A 414 8.27 -6.82 -20.74
C ILE A 414 7.16 -5.80 -20.45
N ARG A 415 6.39 -6.05 -19.39
CA ARG A 415 5.28 -5.21 -18.94
C ARG A 415 5.42 -4.83 -17.47
N TRP A 416 5.09 -3.58 -17.17
CA TRP A 416 4.94 -3.03 -15.83
C TRP A 416 3.50 -2.53 -15.66
N GLY A 417 2.77 -3.07 -14.69
CA GLY A 417 1.40 -2.68 -14.40
C GLY A 417 0.31 -3.50 -15.12
N GLY A 418 -0.92 -3.35 -14.64
CA GLY A 418 -2.10 -4.08 -15.10
C GLY A 418 -2.89 -3.35 -16.18
N GLY A 419 -2.85 -2.02 -16.22
CA GLY A 419 -3.48 -1.20 -17.26
C GLY A 419 -5.00 -1.11 -17.15
N ALA A 420 -5.60 -0.33 -18.04
CA ALA A 420 -7.05 -0.15 -18.14
C ALA A 420 -7.66 -0.98 -19.28
N GLY A 421 -8.96 -1.28 -19.18
CA GLY A 421 -9.71 -1.94 -20.24
C GLY A 421 -9.71 -1.13 -21.54
N ASP A 422 -9.33 -1.77 -22.65
CA ASP A 422 -9.12 -1.13 -23.96
C ASP A 422 -9.96 -1.74 -25.09
N ILE A 423 -10.83 -2.71 -24.77
CA ILE A 423 -11.67 -3.38 -25.76
C ILE A 423 -12.98 -2.62 -25.96
N VAL A 424 -13.17 -2.04 -27.14
CA VAL A 424 -14.47 -1.47 -27.54
C VAL A 424 -15.40 -2.58 -27.99
N ARG A 425 -16.54 -2.72 -27.32
CA ARG A 425 -17.52 -3.78 -27.63
C ARG A 425 -18.68 -3.29 -28.49
N PRO A 426 -19.13 -4.03 -29.52
CA PRO A 426 -20.15 -3.55 -30.46
C PRO A 426 -21.49 -3.17 -29.81
N GLY A 427 -21.90 -3.86 -28.75
CA GLY A 427 -23.14 -3.56 -28.04
C GLY A 427 -23.09 -2.20 -27.32
N PRO A 428 -22.17 -2.02 -26.36
CA PRO A 428 -21.99 -0.74 -25.65
C PRO A 428 -21.40 0.39 -26.50
N ASN A 429 -20.67 0.05 -27.57
CA ASN A 429 -19.89 0.97 -28.41
C ASN A 429 -18.90 1.85 -27.62
N GLN A 430 -18.36 1.33 -26.53
CA GLN A 430 -17.36 1.96 -25.67
C GLN A 430 -16.55 0.89 -24.93
N ILE A 431 -15.42 1.30 -24.36
CA ILE A 431 -14.67 0.50 -23.37
C ILE A 431 -15.43 0.42 -22.04
N SER A 432 -15.03 -0.46 -21.14
CA SER A 432 -15.68 -0.61 -19.81
C SER A 432 -15.50 0.62 -18.92
N GLY A 433 -14.37 1.30 -19.03
CA GLY A 433 -13.96 2.40 -18.13
C GLY A 433 -13.32 1.92 -16.83
N TYR A 434 -13.05 0.62 -16.69
CA TYR A 434 -12.47 0.01 -15.50
C TYR A 434 -11.05 -0.53 -15.73
N PRO A 435 -10.23 -0.70 -14.68
CA PRO A 435 -8.98 -1.43 -14.72
C PRO A 435 -9.14 -2.84 -15.31
N ARG A 436 -8.11 -3.32 -16.02
CA ARG A 436 -8.20 -4.58 -16.78
C ARG A 436 -8.30 -5.83 -15.89
N ASP A 437 -7.83 -5.75 -14.66
CA ASP A 437 -8.01 -6.78 -13.63
C ASP A 437 -9.47 -6.93 -13.16
N GLU A 438 -10.30 -5.91 -13.36
CA GLU A 438 -11.73 -5.91 -13.03
C GLU A 438 -12.63 -6.37 -14.19
N GLU A 439 -12.09 -6.49 -15.41
CA GLU A 439 -12.80 -7.00 -16.58
C GLU A 439 -12.81 -8.53 -16.64
N ALA A 440 -13.79 -9.13 -17.31
CA ALA A 440 -13.80 -10.57 -17.52
C ALA A 440 -12.56 -11.04 -18.33
N GLN A 441 -12.02 -12.21 -18.00
CA GLN A 441 -10.77 -12.73 -18.58
C GLN A 441 -10.73 -12.79 -20.12
N ARG A 442 -11.89 -12.90 -20.79
CA ARG A 442 -11.90 -12.86 -22.26
C ARG A 442 -11.36 -11.54 -22.84
N TYR A 443 -11.52 -10.42 -22.14
CA TYR A 443 -11.03 -9.12 -22.61
C TYR A 443 -9.52 -9.02 -22.46
N TRP A 444 -8.95 -9.64 -21.42
CA TRP A 444 -7.51 -9.88 -21.31
C TRP A 444 -7.00 -10.71 -22.49
N GLY A 445 -7.67 -11.83 -22.79
CA GLY A 445 -7.38 -12.66 -23.96
C GLY A 445 -7.38 -11.86 -25.27
N GLN A 446 -8.45 -11.09 -25.50
CA GLN A 446 -8.63 -10.29 -26.71
C GLN A 446 -7.59 -9.18 -26.85
N SER A 447 -7.27 -8.48 -25.75
CA SER A 447 -6.29 -7.40 -25.75
C SER A 447 -4.89 -7.94 -26.00
N GLU A 448 -4.48 -8.94 -25.24
CA GLU A 448 -3.08 -9.36 -25.20
C GLU A 448 -2.70 -10.35 -26.29
N TRP A 449 -3.59 -11.26 -26.68
CA TRP A 449 -3.32 -12.21 -27.76
C TRP A 449 -3.90 -11.79 -29.12
N GLY A 450 -4.97 -10.98 -29.11
CA GLY A 450 -5.65 -10.55 -30.32
C GLY A 450 -5.12 -9.24 -30.88
N ASN A 451 -4.98 -8.23 -30.03
CA ASN A 451 -4.58 -6.89 -30.47
C ASN A 451 -3.06 -6.64 -30.36
N ARG A 452 -2.40 -7.26 -29.37
CA ARG A 452 -1.01 -6.99 -29.00
C ARG A 452 -0.06 -8.17 -29.21
N ALA A 453 -0.49 -9.16 -29.98
CA ALA A 453 0.34 -10.29 -30.36
C ALA A 453 -0.07 -10.85 -31.72
N VAL A 454 0.81 -11.64 -32.33
CA VAL A 454 0.63 -12.19 -33.67
C VAL A 454 0.61 -13.72 -33.61
N GLY A 455 -0.20 -14.35 -34.47
CA GLY A 455 -0.17 -15.80 -34.69
C GLY A 455 -0.97 -16.65 -33.70
N PHE A 456 -1.80 -16.01 -32.88
CA PHE A 456 -2.65 -16.68 -31.89
C PHE A 456 -4.08 -16.90 -32.39
N ASP A 457 -4.67 -18.01 -31.98
CA ASP A 457 -6.02 -18.42 -32.40
C ASP A 457 -7.08 -17.70 -31.56
N SER A 458 -7.99 -16.96 -32.22
CA SER A 458 -9.03 -16.21 -31.53
C SER A 458 -10.00 -17.07 -30.75
N THR A 459 -10.12 -18.37 -31.06
CA THR A 459 -11.00 -19.31 -30.32
C THR A 459 -10.62 -19.48 -28.85
N MET A 460 -9.48 -18.93 -28.42
CA MET A 460 -9.13 -18.85 -27.00
C MET A 460 -10.04 -17.87 -26.24
N TRP A 461 -10.41 -16.73 -26.83
CA TRP A 461 -11.18 -15.65 -26.20
C TRP A 461 -12.42 -15.18 -27.00
N ASP A 462 -12.71 -15.83 -28.13
CA ASP A 462 -13.83 -15.52 -29.02
C ASP A 462 -14.31 -16.80 -29.75
N LEU A 463 -15.15 -17.58 -29.07
CA LEU A 463 -15.78 -18.76 -29.66
C LEU A 463 -16.96 -18.38 -30.57
N VAL A 464 -16.94 -18.92 -31.79
CA VAL A 464 -18.01 -18.70 -32.77
C VAL A 464 -19.37 -19.14 -32.21
N GLY A 465 -20.32 -18.20 -32.18
CA GLY A 465 -21.69 -18.45 -31.73
C GLY A 465 -21.92 -18.35 -30.22
N SER A 466 -20.90 -17.98 -29.45
CA SER A 466 -21.03 -17.64 -28.03
C SER A 466 -21.17 -16.13 -27.83
N ASP A 467 -21.95 -15.71 -26.84
CA ASP A 467 -21.88 -14.35 -26.33
C ASP A 467 -20.71 -14.21 -25.33
N ASP A 468 -20.39 -12.98 -24.95
CA ASP A 468 -19.23 -12.69 -24.11
C ASP A 468 -19.27 -13.37 -22.75
N GLN A 469 -20.46 -13.48 -22.15
CA GLN A 469 -20.62 -14.15 -20.87
C GLN A 469 -20.31 -15.65 -21.01
N SER A 470 -20.92 -16.31 -22.00
CA SER A 470 -20.77 -17.75 -22.21
C SER A 470 -19.35 -18.10 -22.65
N ASP A 471 -18.75 -17.27 -23.50
CA ASP A 471 -17.40 -17.46 -24.00
C ASP A 471 -16.34 -17.31 -22.89
N ASN A 472 -16.55 -16.34 -21.98
CA ASN A 472 -15.67 -16.11 -20.83
C ASN A 472 -15.51 -17.34 -19.95
N VAL A 473 -16.55 -18.18 -19.80
CA VAL A 473 -16.54 -19.34 -18.88
C VAL A 473 -15.34 -20.25 -19.11
N GLY A 474 -14.98 -20.54 -20.36
CA GLY A 474 -13.85 -21.43 -20.67
C GLY A 474 -12.55 -20.73 -21.07
N ALA A 475 -12.54 -19.39 -21.14
CA ALA A 475 -11.43 -18.63 -21.71
C ALA A 475 -10.12 -18.86 -20.94
N GLY A 476 -10.17 -18.83 -19.61
CA GLY A 476 -9.00 -19.07 -18.76
C GLY A 476 -8.34 -20.42 -19.04
N ALA A 477 -9.11 -21.50 -19.04
CA ALA A 477 -8.59 -22.83 -19.36
C ALA A 477 -7.96 -22.93 -20.77
N ARG A 478 -8.55 -22.25 -21.77
CA ARG A 478 -7.99 -22.22 -23.15
C ARG A 478 -6.71 -21.41 -23.23
N LEU A 479 -6.63 -20.27 -22.53
CA LEU A 479 -5.42 -19.45 -22.43
C LEU A 479 -4.31 -20.21 -21.70
N ALA A 480 -4.61 -20.82 -20.54
CA ALA A 480 -3.66 -21.68 -19.82
C ALA A 480 -3.12 -22.82 -20.70
N ARG A 481 -3.98 -23.45 -21.51
CA ARG A 481 -3.57 -24.50 -22.46
C ARG A 481 -2.58 -23.97 -23.50
N GLU A 482 -2.82 -22.79 -24.09
CA GLU A 482 -1.90 -22.21 -25.05
C GLU A 482 -0.53 -21.85 -24.43
N MET A 483 -0.55 -21.45 -23.15
CA MET A 483 0.65 -21.10 -22.41
C MET A 483 1.44 -22.32 -21.93
N ASN A 484 0.77 -23.46 -21.78
CA ASN A 484 1.36 -24.71 -21.31
C ASN A 484 2.10 -25.45 -22.44
N VAL A 485 3.30 -25.93 -22.15
CA VAL A 485 4.01 -26.84 -23.06
C VAL A 485 3.83 -28.28 -22.60
N VAL A 486 3.16 -29.08 -23.42
CA VAL A 486 3.04 -30.52 -23.17
C VAL A 486 4.42 -31.18 -23.34
N PRO A 487 4.92 -31.91 -22.32
CA PRO A 487 6.20 -32.58 -22.40
C PRO A 487 6.20 -33.70 -23.45
N ALA A 488 7.40 -34.03 -23.94
CA ALA A 488 7.60 -35.18 -24.83
C ALA A 488 7.11 -36.47 -24.15
N GLY A 489 6.18 -37.18 -24.79
CA GLY A 489 5.49 -38.34 -24.22
C GLY A 489 4.02 -38.07 -23.84
N GLY A 490 3.56 -36.82 -23.90
CA GLY A 490 2.14 -36.45 -23.84
C GLY A 490 1.67 -35.95 -22.48
N VAL A 491 0.37 -35.65 -22.39
CA VAL A 491 -0.28 -34.91 -21.28
C VAL A 491 -0.27 -35.59 -19.91
N GLN A 492 0.16 -36.86 -19.83
CA GLN A 492 0.27 -37.60 -18.57
C GLN A 492 1.69 -37.61 -18.00
N VAL A 493 2.69 -37.15 -18.76
CA VAL A 493 4.09 -37.08 -18.32
C VAL A 493 4.30 -35.85 -17.43
N ASP A 494 5.04 -36.03 -16.34
CA ASP A 494 5.36 -34.98 -15.36
C ASP A 494 4.13 -34.21 -14.87
N ARG A 495 2.93 -34.80 -14.86
CA ARG A 495 1.66 -34.06 -14.68
C ARG A 495 1.65 -33.14 -13.45
N TRP A 496 2.42 -33.49 -12.42
CA TRP A 496 2.67 -32.70 -11.21
C TRP A 496 3.28 -31.30 -11.42
N LYS A 497 3.91 -31.02 -12.57
CA LYS A 497 4.50 -29.70 -12.86
C LYS A 497 3.48 -28.62 -13.22
N ARG A 498 2.19 -28.94 -13.36
CA ARG A 498 1.21 -27.91 -13.71
C ARG A 498 -0.18 -28.17 -13.14
N VAL A 499 -0.86 -27.08 -12.79
CA VAL A 499 -2.22 -27.10 -12.23
C VAL A 499 -2.95 -25.81 -12.57
N HIS A 500 -4.28 -25.88 -12.66
CA HIS A 500 -5.14 -24.71 -12.86
C HIS A 500 -6.18 -24.60 -11.73
N LEU A 501 -6.23 -23.45 -11.07
CA LEU A 501 -7.22 -23.15 -10.03
C LEU A 501 -8.02 -21.91 -10.40
N GLU A 502 -9.33 -22.02 -10.33
CA GLU A 502 -10.25 -20.90 -10.55
C GLU A 502 -11.01 -20.54 -9.27
N PHE A 503 -11.15 -19.24 -9.00
CA PHE A 503 -11.79 -18.69 -7.81
C PHE A 503 -13.15 -18.06 -8.15
N HIS A 504 -14.18 -18.45 -7.40
CA HIS A 504 -15.54 -17.88 -7.43
C HIS A 504 -16.08 -17.70 -6.00
N THR A 505 -17.28 -17.13 -5.89
CA THR A 505 -18.10 -17.18 -4.67
C THR A 505 -19.52 -17.57 -5.08
N ASN A 506 -20.28 -18.24 -4.22
CA ASN A 506 -21.55 -18.83 -4.62
C ASN A 506 -22.76 -18.01 -4.15
N ALA A 507 -23.93 -18.29 -4.72
CA ALA A 507 -25.22 -17.81 -4.25
C ALA A 507 -26.28 -18.90 -4.30
N SER A 508 -27.30 -18.79 -3.47
CA SER A 508 -28.45 -19.69 -3.44
C SER A 508 -29.74 -18.97 -3.03
N THR A 509 -30.20 -19.16 -1.78
CA THR A 509 -31.37 -18.54 -1.18
C THR A 509 -31.01 -17.63 0.00
N GLY A 510 -29.73 -17.26 0.14
CA GLY A 510 -29.15 -16.55 1.27
C GLY A 510 -28.92 -17.36 2.56
N ALA A 511 -29.30 -18.64 2.57
CA ALA A 511 -29.17 -19.51 3.76
C ALA A 511 -27.95 -20.44 3.72
N ALA A 512 -27.45 -20.79 2.54
CA ALA A 512 -26.29 -21.65 2.42
C ALA A 512 -25.01 -20.91 2.83
N ARG A 513 -24.05 -21.66 3.39
CA ARG A 513 -22.75 -21.15 3.84
C ARG A 513 -21.62 -22.13 3.52
N GLY A 514 -20.38 -21.65 3.58
CA GLY A 514 -19.14 -22.44 3.46
C GLY A 514 -18.65 -22.62 2.02
N GLN A 515 -17.42 -23.10 1.87
CA GLN A 515 -16.79 -23.31 0.56
C GLN A 515 -17.35 -24.52 -0.20
N ILE A 516 -17.24 -24.53 -1.53
CA ILE A 516 -17.50 -25.72 -2.36
C ILE A 516 -16.48 -25.82 -3.49
N CYS A 517 -15.73 -26.92 -3.57
CA CYS A 517 -14.90 -27.23 -4.73
C CYS A 517 -15.71 -27.96 -5.83
N LEU A 518 -15.57 -27.54 -7.08
CA LEU A 518 -16.41 -28.00 -8.19
C LEU A 518 -15.72 -29.06 -9.05
N ILE A 519 -16.52 -30.00 -9.54
CA ILE A 519 -16.11 -31.08 -10.45
C ILE A 519 -17.01 -31.01 -11.68
N THR A 520 -16.44 -31.08 -12.88
CA THR A 520 -17.24 -31.02 -14.11
C THR A 520 -17.75 -32.39 -14.56
N ASP A 521 -18.98 -32.45 -15.07
CA ASP A 521 -19.52 -33.58 -15.82
C ASP A 521 -19.32 -33.44 -17.35
N LEU A 522 -18.76 -32.32 -17.82
CA LEU A 522 -18.44 -32.06 -19.23
C LEU A 522 -17.10 -32.67 -19.67
N GLY A 523 -16.67 -33.74 -19.01
CA GLY A 523 -15.36 -34.36 -19.18
C GLY A 523 -14.34 -33.79 -18.20
N ALA A 524 -14.25 -34.42 -17.02
CA ALA A 524 -13.30 -34.10 -15.97
C ALA A 524 -11.84 -34.36 -16.39
N THR A 525 -10.92 -33.54 -15.88
CA THR A 525 -9.47 -33.80 -16.01
C THR A 525 -9.08 -35.04 -15.23
N THR A 526 -7.94 -35.67 -15.59
CA THR A 526 -7.54 -37.00 -15.10
C THR A 526 -7.71 -37.18 -13.58
N ASN A 527 -7.31 -36.20 -12.77
CA ASN A 527 -7.35 -36.26 -11.31
C ASN A 527 -8.27 -35.20 -10.68
N GLN A 528 -9.21 -34.62 -11.43
CA GLN A 528 -10.07 -33.51 -10.97
C GLN A 528 -10.79 -33.81 -9.66
N VAL A 529 -11.39 -35.01 -9.53
CA VAL A 529 -12.14 -35.40 -8.32
C VAL A 529 -11.21 -35.39 -7.10
N SER A 530 -10.02 -36.00 -7.23
CA SER A 530 -9.03 -36.02 -6.16
C SER A 530 -8.55 -34.61 -5.82
N TYR A 531 -8.32 -33.77 -6.83
CA TYR A 531 -7.90 -32.40 -6.62
C TYR A 531 -8.95 -31.60 -5.85
N ALA A 532 -10.20 -31.61 -6.31
CA ALA A 532 -11.31 -30.92 -5.66
C ALA A 532 -11.53 -31.39 -4.22
N THR A 533 -11.51 -32.70 -3.96
CA THR A 533 -11.68 -33.25 -2.61
C THR A 533 -10.52 -32.91 -1.68
N ILE A 534 -9.27 -32.98 -2.15
CA ILE A 534 -8.10 -32.63 -1.33
C ILE A 534 -8.13 -31.15 -0.99
N LEU A 535 -8.37 -30.29 -1.98
CA LEU A 535 -8.44 -28.85 -1.81
C LEU A 535 -9.56 -28.47 -0.82
N SER A 536 -10.76 -29.04 -1.00
CA SER A 536 -11.91 -28.75 -0.15
C SER A 536 -11.67 -29.12 1.32
N ASN A 537 -11.10 -30.31 1.55
CA ASN A 537 -10.81 -30.78 2.90
C ASN A 537 -9.71 -29.94 3.58
N GLU A 538 -8.71 -29.47 2.83
CA GLU A 538 -7.66 -28.61 3.36
C GLU A 538 -8.22 -27.25 3.79
N ILE A 539 -9.03 -26.63 2.93
CA ILE A 539 -9.67 -25.34 3.24
C ILE A 539 -10.52 -25.47 4.50
N ASP A 540 -11.41 -26.45 4.59
CA ASP A 540 -12.24 -26.59 5.79
C ASP A 540 -11.42 -26.90 7.04
N ALA A 541 -10.37 -27.73 6.95
CA ALA A 541 -9.48 -27.98 8.09
C ALA A 541 -8.80 -26.70 8.60
N ASP A 542 -8.23 -25.91 7.69
CA ASP A 542 -7.47 -24.71 8.02
C ASP A 542 -8.36 -23.60 8.56
N LEU A 543 -9.49 -23.32 7.89
CA LEU A 543 -10.39 -22.24 8.27
C LEU A 543 -11.18 -22.56 9.55
N ASN A 544 -11.45 -23.84 9.83
CA ASN A 544 -12.00 -24.25 11.13
C ASN A 544 -11.01 -24.00 12.27
N MET A 545 -9.72 -24.29 12.09
CA MET A 545 -8.69 -24.01 13.10
C MET A 545 -8.56 -22.51 13.39
N LEU A 546 -8.75 -21.66 12.38
CA LEU A 546 -8.64 -20.21 12.48
C LEU A 546 -9.96 -19.49 12.83
N SER A 547 -11.07 -20.24 12.97
CA SER A 547 -12.38 -19.66 13.30
C SER A 547 -12.41 -18.73 14.52
N PRO A 548 -11.62 -18.96 15.60
CA PRO A 548 -11.56 -18.02 16.72
C PRO A 548 -11.04 -16.62 16.36
N GLU A 549 -10.28 -16.49 15.27
CA GLU A 549 -9.73 -15.22 14.79
C GLU A 549 -10.75 -14.42 13.97
N PHE A 550 -11.78 -15.07 13.45
CA PHE A 550 -12.73 -14.48 12.50
C PHE A 550 -13.94 -13.85 13.20
N GLU A 551 -14.57 -12.88 12.54
CA GLU A 551 -15.81 -12.25 13.04
C GLU A 551 -16.95 -13.26 13.22
N HIS A 552 -16.97 -14.30 12.38
CA HIS A 552 -17.93 -15.39 12.43
C HIS A 552 -17.21 -16.74 12.30
N PRO A 553 -17.67 -17.79 12.99
CA PRO A 553 -17.12 -19.12 12.81
C PRO A 553 -17.23 -19.56 11.34
N TRP A 554 -16.20 -20.26 10.87
CA TRP A 554 -16.22 -20.93 9.59
C TRP A 554 -17.34 -21.98 9.56
N PHE A 555 -17.98 -22.14 8.40
CA PHE A 555 -19.04 -23.11 8.22
C PHE A 555 -18.54 -24.27 7.37
N ASP A 556 -18.21 -25.37 8.03
CA ASP A 556 -17.84 -26.63 7.39
C ASP A 556 -19.08 -27.38 6.87
N ARG A 557 -19.09 -27.67 5.57
CA ARG A 557 -20.20 -28.34 4.90
C ARG A 557 -19.97 -29.85 4.87
N ALA A 558 -21.01 -30.60 5.22
CA ALA A 558 -21.00 -32.06 5.06
C ALA A 558 -20.79 -32.55 3.61
N SER A 559 -21.02 -31.70 2.61
CA SER A 559 -20.75 -31.99 1.18
C SER A 559 -19.94 -30.82 0.60
N PRO A 560 -18.60 -30.88 0.72
CA PRO A 560 -17.70 -29.79 0.36
C PRO A 560 -17.29 -29.80 -1.12
N THR A 561 -17.81 -30.76 -1.91
CA THR A 561 -17.64 -30.82 -3.36
C THR A 561 -18.97 -30.92 -4.09
N LEU A 562 -19.06 -30.38 -5.31
CA LEU A 562 -20.26 -30.45 -6.16
C LEU A 562 -19.91 -30.80 -7.60
N THR A 563 -20.63 -31.77 -8.19
CA THR A 563 -20.52 -32.12 -9.61
C THR A 563 -21.61 -31.44 -10.43
N GLY A 564 -21.24 -30.85 -11.57
CA GLY A 564 -22.17 -30.22 -12.50
C GLY A 564 -21.50 -29.81 -13.81
N SER A 565 -22.22 -29.06 -14.66
CA SER A 565 -21.73 -28.70 -15.99
C SER A 565 -20.88 -27.43 -15.99
N TYR A 566 -19.61 -27.57 -15.58
CA TYR A 566 -18.68 -26.44 -15.44
C TYR A 566 -17.64 -26.43 -16.57
N GLY A 567 -17.79 -25.48 -17.50
CA GLY A 567 -16.89 -25.36 -18.67
C GLY A 567 -15.48 -24.88 -18.32
N ALA A 568 -15.34 -24.05 -17.28
CA ALA A 568 -14.08 -23.47 -16.81
C ALA A 568 -12.99 -24.51 -16.50
N ILE A 569 -13.40 -25.71 -16.10
CA ILE A 569 -12.51 -26.79 -15.63
C ILE A 569 -12.65 -28.07 -16.46
N ALA A 570 -13.24 -27.97 -17.65
CA ALA A 570 -13.51 -29.11 -18.53
C ALA A 570 -12.35 -29.40 -19.49
N THR A 571 -12.15 -30.68 -19.79
CA THR A 571 -11.14 -31.16 -20.76
C THR A 571 -11.34 -30.65 -22.18
N SER A 572 -12.56 -30.23 -22.54
CA SER A 572 -12.84 -29.57 -23.81
C SER A 572 -12.12 -28.22 -23.96
N ASN A 573 -11.83 -27.52 -22.86
CA ASN A 573 -11.16 -26.23 -22.87
C ASN A 573 -9.64 -26.34 -22.62
N ASN A 574 -9.19 -27.25 -21.75
CA ASN A 574 -7.77 -27.41 -21.44
C ASN A 574 -7.08 -28.64 -22.06
N SER A 575 -7.79 -29.41 -22.89
CA SER A 575 -7.28 -30.62 -23.57
C SER A 575 -6.71 -31.69 -22.63
N ASN A 576 -7.11 -31.68 -21.36
CA ASN A 576 -6.60 -32.54 -20.29
C ASN A 576 -5.09 -32.41 -20.06
N GLU A 577 -4.48 -31.27 -20.39
CA GLU A 577 -3.03 -31.04 -20.24
C GLU A 577 -2.57 -30.88 -18.79
N PHE A 578 -3.49 -30.44 -17.93
CA PHE A 578 -3.32 -30.30 -16.48
C PHE A 578 -4.62 -30.63 -15.76
N ASP A 579 -4.51 -30.91 -14.47
CA ASP A 579 -5.67 -31.02 -13.60
C ASP A 579 -6.16 -29.63 -13.20
N ALA A 580 -7.48 -29.46 -13.22
CA ALA A 580 -8.15 -28.18 -12.98
C ALA A 580 -9.31 -28.37 -12.01
N THR A 581 -9.50 -27.43 -11.08
CA THR A 581 -10.68 -27.34 -10.22
C THR A 581 -11.06 -25.87 -10.02
N LEU A 582 -12.28 -25.65 -9.56
CA LEU A 582 -12.80 -24.33 -9.24
C LEU A 582 -13.27 -24.37 -7.78
N VAL A 583 -12.96 -23.33 -7.02
CA VAL A 583 -13.42 -23.18 -5.63
C VAL A 583 -14.41 -22.03 -5.53
N GLU A 584 -15.61 -22.35 -5.09
CA GLU A 584 -16.56 -21.38 -4.55
C GLU A 584 -16.15 -21.08 -3.11
N LEU A 585 -15.57 -19.91 -2.86
CA LEU A 585 -14.91 -19.60 -1.59
C LEU A 585 -15.87 -19.62 -0.40
N ALA A 586 -17.05 -19.03 -0.57
CA ALA A 586 -18.17 -19.04 0.38
C ALA A 586 -19.42 -18.49 -0.34
N PHE A 587 -20.54 -18.30 0.37
CA PHE A 587 -21.76 -17.77 -0.22
C PHE A 587 -21.88 -16.25 -0.07
N HIS A 588 -21.74 -15.50 -1.17
CA HIS A 588 -21.80 -14.03 -1.14
C HIS A 588 -23.22 -13.47 -0.92
N ASP A 589 -24.26 -14.30 -1.07
CA ASP A 589 -25.65 -13.95 -0.75
C ASP A 589 -26.04 -14.29 0.69
N ASN A 590 -25.12 -14.83 1.50
CA ASN A 590 -25.28 -15.02 2.92
C ASN A 590 -24.55 -13.93 3.71
N GLU A 591 -25.22 -13.28 4.66
CA GLU A 591 -24.66 -12.14 5.39
C GLU A 591 -23.37 -12.46 6.16
N GLN A 592 -23.28 -13.64 6.79
CA GLN A 592 -22.10 -14.01 7.59
C GLN A 592 -20.91 -14.34 6.70
N ASP A 593 -21.13 -15.14 5.64
CA ASP A 593 -20.08 -15.44 4.67
C ASP A 593 -19.64 -14.18 3.93
N ALA A 594 -20.56 -13.27 3.59
CA ALA A 594 -20.21 -12.00 2.97
C ALA A 594 -19.37 -11.09 3.87
N ARG A 595 -19.57 -11.12 5.20
CA ARG A 595 -18.69 -10.44 6.17
C ARG A 595 -17.31 -11.10 6.24
N LEU A 596 -17.26 -12.44 6.27
CA LEU A 596 -16.01 -13.20 6.24
C LEU A 596 -15.22 -12.94 4.96
N LEU A 597 -15.86 -12.95 3.79
CA LEU A 597 -15.22 -12.67 2.51
C LEU A 597 -14.77 -11.21 2.36
N ARG A 598 -15.20 -10.29 3.22
CA ARG A 598 -14.66 -8.92 3.27
C ARG A 598 -13.55 -8.74 4.30
N ASP A 599 -13.34 -9.72 5.18
CA ASP A 599 -12.26 -9.70 6.15
C ASP A 599 -10.93 -10.10 5.46
N PRO A 600 -9.91 -9.23 5.43
CA PRO A 600 -8.59 -9.55 4.86
C PRO A 600 -7.96 -10.80 5.46
N ARG A 601 -8.21 -11.07 6.74
CA ARG A 601 -7.63 -12.21 7.47
C ARG A 601 -8.19 -13.53 6.97
N VAL A 602 -9.48 -13.57 6.65
CA VAL A 602 -10.13 -14.74 6.05
C VAL A 602 -9.62 -14.97 4.63
N ARG A 603 -9.51 -13.93 3.80
CA ARG A 603 -8.99 -14.09 2.43
C ARG A 603 -7.54 -14.55 2.40
N ARG A 604 -6.71 -14.02 3.32
CA ARG A 604 -5.32 -14.46 3.50
C ARG A 604 -5.28 -15.94 3.91
N ALA A 605 -6.07 -16.35 4.91
CA ALA A 605 -6.17 -17.74 5.34
C ALA A 605 -6.64 -18.67 4.21
N MET A 606 -7.67 -18.25 3.45
CA MET A 606 -8.21 -18.98 2.31
C MET A 606 -7.17 -19.17 1.20
N ALA A 607 -6.46 -18.10 0.82
CA ALA A 607 -5.41 -18.17 -0.19
C ALA A 607 -4.26 -19.11 0.23
N ARG A 608 -3.83 -19.06 1.49
CA ARG A 608 -2.82 -19.97 2.05
C ARG A 608 -3.30 -21.42 2.05
N ALA A 609 -4.52 -21.68 2.53
CA ALA A 609 -5.12 -23.02 2.54
C ALA A 609 -5.25 -23.60 1.11
N CYS A 610 -5.53 -22.74 0.12
CA CYS A 610 -5.52 -23.17 -1.29
C CYS A 610 -4.12 -23.60 -1.76
N VAL A 611 -3.05 -22.91 -1.35
CA VAL A 611 -1.67 -23.31 -1.65
C VAL A 611 -1.29 -24.61 -0.92
N HIS A 612 -1.73 -24.80 0.32
CA HIS A 612 -1.57 -26.08 1.03
C HIS A 612 -2.29 -27.22 0.29
N GLY A 613 -3.54 -27.00 -0.14
CA GLY A 613 -4.34 -27.98 -0.86
C GLY A 613 -3.75 -28.34 -2.23
N VAL A 614 -3.23 -27.35 -2.97
CA VAL A 614 -2.47 -27.56 -4.21
C VAL A 614 -1.22 -28.40 -3.94
N THR A 615 -0.43 -28.04 -2.94
CA THR A 615 0.79 -28.76 -2.58
C THR A 615 0.48 -30.21 -2.21
N ARG A 616 -0.54 -30.44 -1.38
CA ARG A 616 -0.99 -31.77 -0.98
C ARG A 616 -1.46 -32.58 -2.20
N PHE A 617 -2.26 -31.99 -3.09
CA PHE A 617 -2.71 -32.66 -4.30
C PHE A 617 -1.53 -33.08 -5.19
N LEU A 618 -0.62 -32.15 -5.50
CA LEU A 618 0.53 -32.43 -6.37
C LEU A 618 1.48 -33.46 -5.75
N ASN A 619 1.65 -33.47 -4.42
CA ASN A 619 2.41 -34.50 -3.71
C ASN A 619 1.83 -35.91 -3.92
N THR A 620 0.51 -36.06 -4.11
CA THR A 620 -0.12 -37.37 -4.35
C THR A 620 0.08 -37.92 -5.77
N LEU A 621 0.49 -37.08 -6.72
CA LEU A 621 0.58 -37.48 -8.13
C LEU A 621 1.79 -38.40 -8.38
N ALA A 622 1.60 -39.35 -9.31
CA ALA A 622 2.65 -40.30 -9.65
C ALA A 622 3.91 -39.60 -10.19
N GLY A 623 5.07 -39.97 -9.64
CA GLY A 623 6.37 -39.40 -10.05
C GLY A 623 6.61 -37.96 -9.58
N SER A 624 5.73 -37.42 -8.74
CA SER A 624 5.89 -36.08 -8.18
C SER A 624 7.02 -36.00 -7.15
N PRO A 625 7.97 -35.06 -7.28
CA PRO A 625 8.96 -34.76 -6.25
C PRO A 625 8.48 -33.69 -5.26
N VAL A 626 7.26 -33.14 -5.44
CA VAL A 626 6.70 -32.08 -4.57
C VAL A 626 6.65 -32.60 -3.13
N PRO A 627 7.40 -32.01 -2.19
CA PRO A 627 7.35 -32.43 -0.80
C PRO A 627 6.02 -32.01 -0.16
N LEU A 628 5.53 -32.82 0.79
CA LEU A 628 4.43 -32.41 1.66
C LEU A 628 4.99 -31.53 2.78
N ALA A 629 5.26 -30.27 2.46
CA ALA A 629 5.75 -29.26 3.38
C ALA A 629 5.08 -27.92 3.05
N PHE A 630 4.75 -27.14 4.09
CA PHE A 630 4.07 -25.87 3.96
C PHE A 630 4.96 -24.73 4.43
N ALA A 631 4.97 -23.61 3.69
CA ALA A 631 5.76 -22.44 4.06
C ALA A 631 5.39 -21.97 5.48
N PRO A 632 6.34 -21.47 6.29
CA PRO A 632 6.03 -20.98 7.63
C PRO A 632 5.15 -19.73 7.59
N ASP A 633 4.52 -19.40 8.72
CA ASP A 633 3.86 -18.11 8.88
C ASP A 633 4.88 -16.96 9.14
N THR A 634 4.40 -15.73 9.21
CA THR A 634 5.23 -14.55 9.48
C THR A 634 5.92 -14.64 10.87
N PRO A 635 7.21 -14.27 11.01
CA PRO A 635 7.85 -14.10 12.32
C PRO A 635 7.08 -13.14 13.24
N ARG A 636 7.23 -13.29 14.56
CA ARG A 636 6.49 -12.50 15.57
C ARG A 636 7.43 -11.60 16.37
N ASN A 637 6.88 -10.61 17.08
CA ASN A 637 7.60 -9.73 18.00
C ASN A 637 8.92 -9.14 17.44
N PRO A 638 8.92 -8.65 16.18
CA PRO A 638 10.15 -8.18 15.58
C PRO A 638 10.64 -6.87 16.21
N ARG A 639 11.96 -6.71 16.30
CA ARG A 639 12.60 -5.54 16.90
C ARG A 639 13.99 -5.28 16.31
N VAL A 640 14.34 -4.01 16.18
CA VAL A 640 15.63 -3.53 15.68
C VAL A 640 16.15 -2.46 16.64
N LEU A 641 17.22 -2.77 17.37
CA LEU A 641 17.74 -1.96 18.48
C LEU A 641 19.19 -1.53 18.23
N ASP A 642 19.52 -0.27 18.47
CA ASP A 642 20.90 0.23 18.44
C ASP A 642 21.64 -0.17 19.73
N LEU A 643 22.81 -0.78 19.58
CA LEU A 643 23.71 -1.12 20.69
C LEU A 643 24.96 -0.23 20.74
N GLY A 644 25.05 0.76 19.86
CA GLY A 644 26.19 1.66 19.77
C GLY A 644 27.40 1.01 19.09
N GLY A 645 28.45 1.80 18.86
CA GLY A 645 29.72 1.30 18.32
C GLY A 645 29.65 0.65 16.93
N GLY A 646 28.61 0.91 16.13
CA GLY A 646 28.41 0.25 14.83
C GLY A 646 27.43 -0.91 14.84
N ASN A 647 26.86 -1.27 15.99
CA ASN A 647 26.14 -2.53 16.17
C ASN A 647 24.63 -2.30 16.31
N VAL A 648 23.85 -3.02 15.51
CA VAL A 648 22.39 -3.07 15.59
C VAL A 648 21.96 -4.51 15.82
N THR A 649 21.11 -4.74 16.80
CA THR A 649 20.48 -6.06 17.01
C THR A 649 19.17 -6.13 16.23
N VAL A 650 18.98 -7.22 15.49
CA VAL A 650 17.72 -7.58 14.85
C VAL A 650 17.25 -8.88 15.48
N ALA A 651 16.06 -8.87 16.08
CA ALA A 651 15.53 -10.05 16.76
C ALA A 651 14.03 -10.19 16.60
N TRP A 652 13.54 -11.41 16.71
CA TRP A 652 12.14 -11.79 16.52
C TRP A 652 11.86 -13.10 17.27
N ASP A 653 10.59 -13.48 17.31
CA ASP A 653 10.14 -14.79 17.77
C ASP A 653 9.77 -15.66 16.57
N ALA A 654 9.93 -16.97 16.74
CA ALA A 654 9.54 -17.92 15.72
C ALA A 654 8.03 -17.81 15.40
N PRO A 655 7.65 -18.00 14.12
CA PRO A 655 6.24 -18.10 13.73
C PRO A 655 5.51 -19.19 14.51
N LEU A 656 4.20 -19.04 14.61
CA LEU A 656 3.36 -20.16 15.02
C LEU A 656 3.37 -21.24 13.93
N SER A 657 3.24 -22.49 14.34
CA SER A 657 3.18 -23.62 13.42
C SER A 657 2.06 -24.56 13.82
N ASN A 658 1.11 -24.77 12.90
CA ASN A 658 0.04 -25.76 12.98
C ASN A 658 -0.45 -26.06 11.56
N GLY A 659 -1.44 -26.93 11.40
CA GLY A 659 -1.95 -27.28 10.07
C GLY A 659 -2.43 -26.08 9.23
N ALA A 660 -2.97 -25.04 9.86
CA ALA A 660 -3.57 -23.89 9.17
C ALA A 660 -2.59 -22.78 8.78
N VAL A 661 -1.50 -22.60 9.55
CA VAL A 661 -0.58 -21.45 9.38
C VAL A 661 0.75 -21.83 8.74
N GLY A 662 1.07 -23.13 8.68
CA GLY A 662 2.27 -23.64 8.04
C GLY A 662 3.16 -24.47 8.97
N ASP A 663 4.18 -25.09 8.39
CA ASP A 663 5.15 -25.91 9.12
C ASP A 663 6.20 -25.03 9.83
N PRO A 664 6.89 -25.55 10.87
CA PRO A 664 7.94 -24.81 11.58
C PRO A 664 9.02 -24.25 10.65
N ALA A 665 9.54 -23.07 11.00
CA ALA A 665 10.69 -22.47 10.33
C ALA A 665 11.97 -23.28 10.58
N THR A 666 12.81 -23.41 9.56
CA THR A 666 14.16 -24.00 9.66
C THR A 666 15.27 -23.01 9.30
N GLY A 667 14.91 -21.79 8.92
CA GLY A 667 15.82 -20.68 8.74
C GLY A 667 15.09 -19.35 8.55
N TYR A 668 15.85 -18.26 8.50
CA TYR A 668 15.29 -16.92 8.29
C TYR A 668 16.14 -16.09 7.32
N ILE A 669 15.52 -15.05 6.77
CA ILE A 669 16.12 -14.08 5.86
C ILE A 669 15.75 -12.67 6.33
N ILE A 670 16.73 -11.76 6.35
CA ILE A 670 16.51 -10.33 6.60
C ILE A 670 16.64 -9.58 5.27
N TYR A 671 15.61 -8.86 4.89
CA TYR A 671 15.60 -7.94 3.75
C TYR A 671 15.89 -6.51 4.18
N ARG A 672 16.55 -5.75 3.32
CA ARG A 672 16.99 -4.38 3.58
C ARG A 672 16.38 -3.39 2.59
N SER A 673 16.12 -2.18 3.06
CA SER A 673 15.66 -1.06 2.24
C SER A 673 16.23 0.27 2.75
N SER A 674 16.47 1.21 1.83
CA SER A 674 16.87 2.59 2.13
C SER A 674 15.69 3.57 2.13
N ASN A 675 14.53 3.14 1.63
CA ASN A 675 13.31 3.97 1.57
C ASN A 675 12.10 3.34 2.27
N GLY A 676 12.22 2.11 2.77
CA GLY A 676 11.15 1.40 3.48
C GLY A 676 10.04 0.82 2.60
N TYR A 677 10.12 0.96 1.27
CA TYR A 677 9.12 0.44 0.32
C TYR A 677 9.70 -0.66 -0.58
N GLY A 678 10.86 -0.41 -1.20
CA GLY A 678 11.57 -1.39 -2.02
C GLY A 678 12.56 -2.19 -1.19
N PHE A 679 12.37 -3.49 -1.06
CA PHE A 679 13.26 -4.37 -0.28
C PHE A 679 14.12 -5.25 -1.17
N GLY A 680 15.41 -5.36 -0.84
CA GLY A 680 16.39 -6.13 -1.58
C GLY A 680 17.53 -6.61 -0.69
N ASN A 681 18.63 -7.05 -1.32
CA ASN A 681 19.90 -7.39 -0.67
C ASN A 681 19.76 -8.33 0.55
N PRO A 682 19.21 -9.54 0.37
CA PRO A 682 18.85 -10.43 1.47
C PRO A 682 20.06 -10.92 2.26
N ILE A 683 19.90 -11.03 3.57
CA ILE A 683 20.86 -11.64 4.49
C ILE A 683 20.26 -12.95 5.00
N VAL A 684 20.84 -14.08 4.60
CA VAL A 684 20.43 -15.40 5.09
C VAL A 684 21.06 -15.65 6.45
N VAL A 685 20.24 -15.81 7.48
CA VAL A 685 20.71 -15.93 8.88
C VAL A 685 20.69 -17.36 9.43
N GLY A 686 20.14 -18.32 8.67
CA GLY A 686 19.96 -19.70 9.13
C GLY A 686 18.90 -19.78 10.24
N ASN A 687 18.93 -20.83 11.06
CA ASN A 687 17.96 -21.04 12.15
C ASN A 687 18.33 -20.23 13.41
N GLN A 688 18.31 -18.90 13.28
CA GLN A 688 18.56 -17.94 14.36
C GLN A 688 17.35 -17.03 14.50
N THR A 689 17.05 -16.57 15.72
CA THR A 689 15.98 -15.60 15.99
C THR A 689 16.50 -14.26 16.52
N SER A 690 17.83 -14.11 16.58
CA SER A 690 18.51 -12.88 16.95
C SER A 690 19.88 -12.82 16.27
N VAL A 691 20.20 -11.69 15.66
CA VAL A 691 21.49 -11.44 15.03
C VAL A 691 21.95 -10.01 15.28
N MET A 692 23.26 -9.81 15.28
CA MET A 692 23.87 -8.49 15.29
C MET A 692 24.37 -8.14 13.89
N LEU A 693 23.90 -7.01 13.36
CA LEU A 693 24.45 -6.35 12.20
C LEU A 693 25.55 -5.41 12.68
N THR A 694 26.76 -5.53 12.12
CA THR A 694 27.92 -4.71 12.50
C THR A 694 28.29 -3.74 11.38
N ASN A 695 28.98 -2.66 11.76
CA ASN A 695 29.37 -1.55 10.87
C ASN A 695 28.19 -0.84 10.20
N VAL A 696 27.05 -0.76 10.90
CA VAL A 696 25.89 -0.01 10.44
C VAL A 696 26.21 1.50 10.43
N PRO A 697 26.05 2.21 9.30
CA PRO A 697 26.38 3.64 9.20
C PRO A 697 25.61 4.51 10.20
N ALA A 698 26.28 5.54 10.73
CA ALA A 698 25.64 6.60 11.50
C ALA A 698 24.99 7.63 10.58
N GLY A 699 23.92 8.26 11.04
CA GLY A 699 23.21 9.32 10.31
C GLY A 699 22.44 8.82 9.07
N GLN A 700 22.23 7.51 8.94
CA GLN A 700 21.42 6.91 7.87
C GLN A 700 20.31 6.05 8.47
N THR A 701 19.11 6.21 7.92
CA THR A 701 17.97 5.37 8.26
C THR A 701 18.01 4.10 7.43
N ILE A 702 17.82 2.96 8.08
CA ILE A 702 17.80 1.65 7.45
C ILE A 702 16.49 0.98 7.80
N TYR A 703 15.86 0.41 6.79
CA TYR A 703 14.61 -0.33 6.95
C TYR A 703 14.84 -1.81 6.78
N LEU A 704 14.19 -2.62 7.63
CA LEU A 704 14.37 -4.06 7.70
C LEU A 704 13.03 -4.80 7.71
N ARG A 705 13.03 -6.00 7.14
CA ARG A 705 11.94 -6.97 7.19
C ARG A 705 12.51 -8.37 7.37
N ILE A 706 11.82 -9.24 8.10
CA ILE A 706 12.28 -10.61 8.37
C ILE A 706 11.29 -11.62 7.80
N ALA A 707 11.76 -12.61 7.05
CA ALA A 707 10.96 -13.74 6.58
C ALA A 707 11.50 -15.07 7.14
N ALA A 708 10.59 -15.98 7.45
CA ALA A 708 10.91 -17.36 7.83
C ALA A 708 10.95 -18.25 6.59
N THR A 709 11.74 -19.32 6.64
CA THR A 709 11.93 -20.26 5.53
C THR A 709 11.89 -21.70 6.03
N ASN A 710 11.40 -22.60 5.19
CA ASN A 710 11.56 -24.05 5.33
C ASN A 710 11.49 -24.73 3.96
N ALA A 711 11.31 -26.06 3.92
CA ALA A 711 11.18 -26.81 2.67
C ALA A 711 9.89 -26.53 1.89
N GLY A 712 8.85 -26.00 2.55
CA GLY A 712 7.60 -25.57 1.94
C GLY A 712 7.71 -24.23 1.23
N GLY A 713 8.61 -23.36 1.67
CA GLY A 713 8.87 -22.07 1.03
C GLY A 713 9.27 -20.98 2.01
N GLU A 714 8.98 -19.75 1.63
CA GLU A 714 9.22 -18.54 2.42
C GLU A 714 7.90 -17.99 2.99
N SER A 715 7.91 -17.45 4.20
CA SER A 715 6.74 -16.78 4.78
C SER A 715 6.51 -15.43 4.09
N MET A 716 5.37 -14.79 4.36
CA MET A 716 5.32 -13.34 4.21
C MET A 716 6.28 -12.70 5.23
N PRO A 717 6.94 -11.57 4.90
CA PRO A 717 7.85 -10.94 5.84
C PRO A 717 7.09 -10.22 6.96
N THR A 718 7.79 -9.83 8.03
CA THR A 718 7.26 -8.95 9.09
C THR A 718 6.80 -7.59 8.53
N GLU A 719 6.15 -6.81 9.39
CA GLU A 719 6.06 -5.36 9.19
C GLU A 719 7.45 -4.72 9.00
N THR A 720 7.44 -3.50 8.46
CA THR A 720 8.66 -2.71 8.25
C THR A 720 9.16 -2.20 9.58
N LEU A 721 10.43 -2.47 9.86
CA LEU A 721 11.16 -1.89 11.00
C LEU A 721 12.14 -0.86 10.48
N ALA A 722 12.53 0.07 11.33
CA ALA A 722 13.50 1.10 11.01
C ALA A 722 14.50 1.31 12.15
N VAL A 723 15.72 1.66 11.79
CA VAL A 723 16.75 2.10 12.75
C VAL A 723 17.57 3.21 12.13
N ARG A 724 17.90 4.22 12.94
CA ARG A 724 18.84 5.28 12.58
C ARG A 724 19.79 5.46 13.74
N ARG A 725 21.07 5.22 13.49
CA ARG A 725 22.12 5.47 14.49
C ARG A 725 22.42 6.98 14.55
N PRO A 726 22.50 7.60 15.74
CA PRO A 726 22.87 9.00 15.88
C PRO A 726 24.20 9.34 15.20
N SER A 727 24.25 10.49 14.53
CA SER A 727 25.46 10.99 13.85
C SER A 727 26.63 11.27 14.82
N ASN A 728 26.31 11.58 16.08
CA ASN A 728 27.28 11.85 17.16
C ASN A 728 27.87 10.57 17.80
N GLY A 729 27.37 9.38 17.43
CA GLY A 729 27.82 8.09 17.97
C GLY A 729 27.20 7.67 19.31
N SER A 730 26.23 8.40 19.85
CA SER A 730 25.42 7.96 21.00
C SER A 730 24.50 6.79 20.63
N LEU A 731 23.81 6.24 21.63
CA LEU A 731 22.69 5.33 21.39
C LEU A 731 21.48 6.13 20.90
N ALA A 732 20.56 5.44 20.23
CA ALA A 732 19.26 6.00 19.88
C ALA A 732 18.46 6.36 21.14
N ASP A 733 18.05 7.63 21.25
CA ASP A 733 17.28 8.15 22.39
C ASP A 733 15.77 7.93 22.22
N VAL A 734 15.33 7.61 21.00
CA VAL A 734 13.91 7.40 20.65
C VAL A 734 13.63 5.96 20.27
N LEU A 735 12.52 5.41 20.77
CA LEU A 735 11.94 4.16 20.28
C LEU A 735 10.63 4.43 19.55
N VAL A 736 10.52 3.93 18.32
CA VAL A 736 9.25 3.89 17.59
C VAL A 736 8.58 2.53 17.82
N VAL A 737 7.43 2.54 18.46
CA VAL A 737 6.62 1.34 18.70
C VAL A 737 5.47 1.33 17.70
N ASN A 738 5.41 0.29 16.86
CA ASN A 738 4.23 0.08 16.03
C ASN A 738 3.17 -0.69 16.82
N GLY A 739 2.08 -0.03 17.16
CA GLY A 739 0.90 -0.66 17.76
C GLY A 739 -0.32 -0.64 16.85
N TYR A 740 -0.13 -0.42 15.53
CA TYR A 740 -1.23 -0.47 14.56
C TYR A 740 -1.21 -1.80 13.80
N ASP A 741 -1.90 -2.79 14.37
CA ASP A 741 -1.98 -4.16 13.84
C ASP A 741 -3.33 -4.45 13.15
N ARG A 742 -4.32 -3.58 13.36
CA ARG A 742 -5.68 -3.76 12.85
C ARG A 742 -5.74 -4.01 11.34
N MET A 743 -6.24 -5.19 11.00
CA MET A 743 -6.52 -5.66 9.64
C MET A 743 -7.94 -6.23 9.59
N ARG A 744 -8.94 -5.36 9.37
CA ARG A 744 -10.36 -5.70 9.47
C ARG A 744 -11.14 -5.19 8.26
N ARG A 745 -12.34 -5.71 8.02
CA ARG A 745 -13.15 -5.25 6.87
C ARG A 745 -13.51 -3.74 6.96
N GLN A 746 -13.62 -3.20 8.17
CA GLN A 746 -13.98 -1.80 8.43
C GLN A 746 -12.91 -0.81 7.95
N THR A 747 -11.68 -1.27 7.73
CA THR A 747 -10.58 -0.48 7.19
C THR A 747 -10.38 -0.72 5.69
N ASN A 748 -11.25 -1.52 5.04
CA ASN A 748 -11.17 -1.71 3.59
C ASN A 748 -11.48 -0.41 2.84
N PRO A 749 -10.82 -0.14 1.70
CA PRO A 749 -11.25 0.89 0.79
C PRO A 749 -12.64 0.60 0.24
N ILE A 750 -13.46 1.65 0.12
CA ILE A 750 -14.78 1.59 -0.51
C ILE A 750 -14.62 1.97 -1.99
N GLN A 751 -15.06 1.09 -2.88
CA GLN A 751 -15.21 1.41 -4.30
C GLN A 751 -16.66 1.75 -4.60
N THR A 752 -16.90 2.97 -5.05
CA THR A 752 -18.20 3.42 -5.57
C THR A 752 -18.21 3.31 -7.09
N LEU A 753 -19.17 2.57 -7.62
CA LEU A 753 -19.35 2.41 -9.06
C LEU A 753 -19.88 3.72 -9.64
N THR A 754 -19.25 4.20 -10.70
CA THR A 754 -19.61 5.47 -11.38
C THR A 754 -20.25 5.22 -12.75
N GLN A 755 -19.91 4.10 -13.40
CA GLN A 755 -20.45 3.68 -14.69
C GLN A 755 -20.63 2.15 -14.74
N PRO A 756 -21.48 1.61 -15.62
CA PRO A 756 -22.52 2.31 -16.35
C PRO A 756 -23.62 2.85 -15.41
N PRO A 757 -24.52 3.75 -15.87
CA PRO A 757 -25.45 4.47 -15.00
C PRO A 757 -26.37 3.58 -14.15
N ALA A 758 -26.62 2.34 -14.59
CA ALA A 758 -27.42 1.36 -13.83
C ALA A 758 -26.80 0.95 -12.49
N TYR A 759 -25.48 1.10 -12.33
CA TYR A 759 -24.73 0.77 -11.12
C TYR A 759 -24.24 2.00 -10.37
N ALA A 760 -24.43 3.20 -10.93
CA ALA A 760 -23.92 4.44 -10.37
C ALA A 760 -24.40 4.65 -8.93
N GLY A 761 -23.47 4.87 -8.01
CA GLY A 761 -23.73 5.09 -6.58
C GLY A 761 -23.84 3.80 -5.75
N GLN A 762 -23.78 2.62 -6.35
CA GLN A 762 -23.56 1.39 -5.57
C GLN A 762 -22.11 1.35 -5.08
N SER A 763 -21.92 0.88 -3.86
CA SER A 763 -20.60 0.80 -3.22
C SER A 763 -20.34 -0.59 -2.67
N MET A 764 -19.07 -0.98 -2.68
CA MET A 764 -18.60 -2.23 -2.09
C MET A 764 -17.25 -2.04 -1.42
N GLU A 765 -16.97 -2.86 -0.42
CA GLU A 765 -15.66 -2.96 0.20
C GLU A 765 -14.75 -3.80 -0.68
N ARG A 766 -13.56 -3.28 -0.97
CA ARG A 766 -12.52 -3.98 -1.72
C ARG A 766 -11.46 -4.48 -0.76
N VAL A 767 -11.11 -5.77 -0.86
CA VAL A 767 -10.09 -6.36 0.01
C VAL A 767 -8.72 -6.20 -0.63
N ILE A 768 -8.28 -4.93 -0.72
CA ILE A 768 -6.97 -4.54 -1.21
C ILE A 768 -6.08 -4.33 0.01
N TRP A 769 -5.34 -5.36 0.39
CA TRP A 769 -4.67 -5.42 1.69
C TRP A 769 -3.65 -4.30 1.92
N ARG A 770 -2.91 -3.85 0.88
CA ARG A 770 -2.03 -2.66 0.98
C ARG A 770 -2.75 -1.37 1.34
N LYS A 771 -4.04 -1.28 0.98
CA LYS A 771 -4.88 -0.11 1.26
C LYS A 771 -5.71 -0.29 2.56
N ASN A 772 -5.59 -1.45 3.22
CA ASN A 772 -6.19 -1.71 4.52
C ASN A 772 -5.18 -1.38 5.64
N ASN A 773 -4.04 -2.08 5.65
CA ASN A 773 -2.85 -1.76 6.45
C ASN A 773 -1.62 -2.20 5.65
N SER A 774 -0.79 -1.25 5.24
CA SER A 774 0.41 -1.52 4.42
C SER A 774 1.58 -2.09 5.23
N LEU A 775 1.53 -1.97 6.57
CA LEU A 775 2.56 -2.42 7.52
C LEU A 775 3.93 -1.76 7.26
N ASP A 776 3.90 -0.53 6.74
CA ASP A 776 5.07 0.30 6.48
C ASP A 776 4.91 1.74 7.01
N TYR A 777 3.93 2.00 7.88
CA TYR A 777 3.67 3.34 8.40
C TYR A 777 4.80 3.91 9.27
N ILE A 778 5.75 3.08 9.73
CA ILE A 778 6.99 3.58 10.33
C ILE A 778 7.78 4.49 9.39
N VAL A 779 7.62 4.36 8.07
CA VAL A 779 8.41 5.12 7.08
C VAL A 779 8.22 6.62 7.28
N GLN A 780 6.97 7.10 7.39
CA GLN A 780 6.68 8.51 7.56
C GLN A 780 7.24 9.06 8.89
N HIS A 781 7.17 8.27 9.96
CA HIS A 781 7.73 8.61 11.27
C HIS A 781 9.26 8.66 11.22
N ALA A 782 9.89 7.64 10.64
CA ALA A 782 11.33 7.51 10.49
C ALA A 782 11.95 8.60 9.60
N GLU A 783 11.28 8.98 8.51
CA GLU A 783 11.68 10.10 7.65
C GLU A 783 11.67 11.42 8.43
N SER A 784 10.61 11.69 9.18
CA SER A 784 10.45 12.94 9.94
C SER A 784 11.42 13.02 11.13
N LEU A 785 11.67 11.90 11.81
CA LEU A 785 12.71 11.80 12.85
C LEU A 785 14.12 11.99 12.28
N ALA A 786 14.38 11.42 11.10
CA ALA A 786 15.66 11.61 10.42
C ALA A 786 15.86 13.06 9.95
N ALA A 787 14.80 13.75 9.52
CA ALA A 787 14.83 15.17 9.19
C ALA A 787 15.19 16.06 10.39
N ALA A 788 14.81 15.64 11.61
CA ALA A 788 15.21 16.27 12.87
C ALA A 788 16.60 15.82 13.39
N ASP A 789 17.35 15.01 12.61
CA ASP A 789 18.62 14.38 12.99
C ASP A 789 18.58 13.57 14.30
N VAL A 790 17.44 12.96 14.60
CA VAL A 790 17.25 12.14 15.80
C VAL A 790 17.55 10.68 15.49
N GLY A 791 18.34 10.02 16.36
CA GLY A 791 18.55 8.58 16.29
C GLY A 791 17.40 7.81 16.92
N PHE A 792 16.99 6.71 16.29
CA PHE A 792 15.87 5.91 16.75
C PHE A 792 16.06 4.41 16.51
N ALA A 793 15.41 3.63 17.37
CA ALA A 793 15.18 2.18 17.22
C ALA A 793 13.70 1.91 16.95
N SER A 794 13.33 0.67 16.64
CA SER A 794 11.93 0.31 16.48
C SER A 794 11.59 -1.12 16.89
N CYS A 795 10.33 -1.33 17.26
CA CYS A 795 9.77 -2.65 17.52
C CYS A 795 8.26 -2.70 17.31
N ALA A 796 7.74 -3.91 17.17
CA ALA A 796 6.32 -4.19 17.35
C ALA A 796 5.92 -3.95 18.80
N ASN A 797 4.66 -3.57 19.05
CA ASN A 797 4.13 -3.42 20.40
C ASN A 797 4.16 -4.73 21.20
N GLU A 798 4.04 -5.90 20.57
CA GLU A 798 4.15 -7.18 21.29
C GLU A 798 5.55 -7.44 21.85
N ALA A 799 6.59 -6.81 21.30
CA ALA A 799 7.92 -6.85 21.88
C ALA A 799 7.98 -6.07 23.22
N VAL A 800 7.11 -5.06 23.40
CA VAL A 800 6.93 -4.35 24.67
C VAL A 800 6.09 -5.19 25.64
N ILE A 801 4.97 -5.76 25.17
CA ILE A 801 4.07 -6.63 25.97
C ILE A 801 4.83 -7.83 26.56
N SER A 802 5.68 -8.47 25.75
CA SER A 802 6.49 -9.62 26.17
C SER A 802 7.67 -9.25 27.07
N GLY A 803 7.98 -7.96 27.24
CA GLY A 803 9.16 -7.48 27.97
C GLY A 803 10.49 -7.67 27.20
N ALA A 804 10.44 -8.02 25.92
CA ALA A 804 11.62 -8.13 25.06
C ALA A 804 12.26 -6.77 24.76
N VAL A 805 11.49 -5.68 24.85
CA VAL A 805 11.94 -4.28 24.78
C VAL A 805 11.42 -3.52 26.00
N GLY A 806 12.33 -2.93 26.77
CA GLY A 806 11.99 -2.08 27.91
C GLY A 806 11.96 -0.61 27.53
N LEU A 807 10.82 0.07 27.75
CA LEU A 807 10.66 1.50 27.46
C LEU A 807 11.65 2.41 28.23
N PRO A 808 12.02 2.15 29.51
CA PRO A 808 12.95 3.01 30.26
C PRO A 808 14.36 3.13 29.68
N ALA A 809 14.71 2.34 28.66
CA ALA A 809 15.98 2.47 27.95
C ALA A 809 16.03 3.66 26.98
N TYR A 810 14.89 4.34 26.76
CA TYR A 810 14.73 5.42 25.80
C TYR A 810 14.22 6.69 26.50
N GLU A 811 14.65 7.85 26.02
CA GLU A 811 14.20 9.15 26.55
C GLU A 811 12.79 9.49 26.07
N ALA A 812 12.45 9.12 24.83
CA ALA A 812 11.12 9.31 24.28
C ALA A 812 10.62 8.10 23.48
N ILE A 813 9.31 7.87 23.53
CA ILE A 813 8.61 6.85 22.75
C ILE A 813 7.71 7.54 21.74
N VAL A 814 7.76 7.10 20.49
CA VAL A 814 6.76 7.42 19.47
C VAL A 814 5.90 6.18 19.27
N TRP A 815 4.61 6.27 19.55
CA TRP A 815 3.67 5.15 19.48
C TRP A 815 2.67 5.34 18.35
N ILE A 816 2.72 4.44 17.37
CA ILE A 816 1.86 4.46 16.19
C ILE A 816 0.59 3.67 16.53
N LEU A 817 -0.58 4.30 16.42
CA LEU A 817 -1.87 3.62 16.56
C LEU A 817 -2.68 3.62 15.27
N GLY A 818 -2.39 4.46 14.28
CA GLY A 818 -3.17 4.50 13.04
C GLY A 818 -4.67 4.55 13.30
N ARG A 819 -5.40 3.51 12.86
CA ARG A 819 -6.85 3.33 13.10
C ARG A 819 -7.16 2.21 14.10
N GLU A 820 -6.23 1.91 15.02
CA GLU A 820 -6.39 0.90 16.07
C GLU A 820 -7.64 1.17 16.90
N SER A 821 -8.42 0.14 17.26
CA SER A 821 -9.73 0.35 17.92
C SER A 821 -10.17 -0.90 18.67
N THR A 822 -11.38 -0.90 19.22
CA THR A 822 -11.88 -1.82 20.26
C THR A 822 -11.67 -3.32 20.07
N GLN A 823 -11.69 -3.83 18.83
CA GLN A 823 -11.56 -5.28 18.61
C GLN A 823 -10.11 -5.77 18.71
N ASP A 824 -9.19 -4.93 18.27
CA ASP A 824 -7.75 -5.20 18.18
C ASP A 824 -7.01 -4.55 19.38
N ARG A 825 -7.70 -3.61 20.06
CA ARG A 825 -7.40 -2.90 21.32
C ARG A 825 -6.35 -1.81 21.20
N THR A 826 -6.80 -0.56 21.32
CA THR A 826 -5.89 0.57 21.53
C THR A 826 -5.36 0.54 22.96
N PHE A 827 -4.07 0.26 23.14
CA PHE A 827 -3.46 0.03 24.45
C PHE A 827 -4.21 -1.04 25.26
N ASP A 828 -3.82 -2.30 25.10
CA ASP A 828 -4.31 -3.38 25.95
C ASP A 828 -3.93 -3.16 27.43
N ALA A 829 -4.48 -3.97 28.34
CA ALA A 829 -4.24 -3.79 29.78
C ALA A 829 -2.75 -3.89 30.18
N THR A 830 -1.95 -4.66 29.45
CA THR A 830 -0.51 -4.79 29.66
C THR A 830 0.20 -3.53 29.19
N GLU A 831 -0.11 -3.06 27.99
CA GLU A 831 0.48 -1.84 27.42
C GLU A 831 0.13 -0.61 28.27
N GLN A 832 -1.14 -0.49 28.71
CA GLN A 832 -1.56 0.57 29.65
C GLN A 832 -0.69 0.56 30.92
N SER A 833 -0.41 -0.62 31.47
CA SER A 833 0.41 -0.76 32.68
C SER A 833 1.87 -0.38 32.43
N VAL A 834 2.47 -0.86 31.32
CA VAL A 834 3.87 -0.58 30.97
C VAL A 834 4.09 0.89 30.62
N VAL A 835 3.18 1.50 29.84
CA VAL A 835 3.24 2.92 29.49
C VAL A 835 3.01 3.80 30.72
N THR A 836 2.09 3.41 31.61
CA THR A 836 1.90 4.10 32.90
C THR A 836 3.21 4.11 33.69
N ALA A 837 3.84 2.94 33.87
CA ALA A 837 5.09 2.83 34.62
C ALA A 837 6.21 3.69 33.99
N TYR A 838 6.34 3.65 32.66
CA TYR A 838 7.31 4.45 31.92
C TYR A 838 7.10 5.96 32.12
N LEU A 839 5.87 6.45 31.94
CA LEU A 839 5.57 7.88 32.12
C LEU A 839 5.73 8.32 33.58
N THR A 840 5.26 7.52 34.55
CA THR A 840 5.46 7.85 35.98
C THR A 840 6.92 7.76 36.43
N GLY A 841 7.76 7.00 35.71
CA GLY A 841 9.21 6.97 35.89
C GLY A 841 9.94 8.13 35.23
N GLY A 842 9.19 9.13 34.75
CA GLY A 842 9.73 10.32 34.09
C GLY A 842 9.98 10.15 32.60
N GLY A 843 9.32 9.20 31.92
CA GLY A 843 9.44 8.99 30.47
C GLY A 843 8.83 10.14 29.63
N SER A 844 8.88 10.01 28.30
CA SER A 844 8.18 10.93 27.39
C SER A 844 7.52 10.17 26.23
N LEU A 845 6.32 10.58 25.83
CA LEU A 845 5.52 9.87 24.82
C LEU A 845 4.92 10.84 23.79
N PHE A 846 5.07 10.50 22.52
CA PHE A 846 4.22 10.99 21.44
C PHE A 846 3.34 9.84 20.95
N VAL A 847 2.03 10.02 20.94
CA VAL A 847 1.09 9.01 20.45
C VAL A 847 0.04 9.63 19.53
N SER A 848 -0.28 8.94 18.43
CA SER A 848 -1.22 9.42 17.41
C SER A 848 -2.09 8.30 16.82
N GLY A 849 -3.39 8.53 16.72
CA GLY A 849 -4.34 7.62 16.06
C GLY A 849 -5.78 8.17 16.06
N SER A 850 -6.64 7.64 15.18
CA SER A 850 -8.02 8.16 14.97
C SER A 850 -9.11 7.48 15.79
N GLU A 851 -8.81 6.63 16.76
CA GLU A 851 -9.85 5.87 17.51
C GLU A 851 -9.41 5.64 18.97
N LEU A 852 -8.36 6.35 19.40
CA LEU A 852 -7.71 6.23 20.69
C LEU A 852 -8.67 6.56 21.84
N ALA A 853 -9.35 7.71 21.77
CA ALA A 853 -10.26 8.15 22.81
C ALA A 853 -11.63 7.46 22.70
N TRP A 854 -12.06 7.11 21.50
CA TRP A 854 -13.23 6.25 21.31
C TRP A 854 -13.05 4.92 22.06
N ASP A 855 -11.95 4.20 21.81
CA ASP A 855 -11.75 2.89 22.41
C ASP A 855 -11.53 2.96 23.93
N LEU A 856 -10.57 3.76 24.36
CA LEU A 856 -10.21 3.85 25.78
C LEU A 856 -11.30 4.54 26.60
N GLY A 857 -11.92 5.59 26.07
CA GLY A 857 -12.89 6.43 26.77
C GLY A 857 -14.33 5.98 26.57
N ALA A 858 -14.83 6.08 25.34
CA ALA A 858 -16.25 5.86 25.03
C ALA A 858 -16.65 4.38 25.15
N SER A 859 -15.83 3.47 24.63
CA SER A 859 -16.03 2.02 24.75
C SER A 859 -15.64 1.48 26.14
N GLY A 860 -14.92 2.29 26.93
CA GLY A 860 -14.64 2.02 28.34
C GLY A 860 -13.49 1.04 28.60
N ASN A 861 -12.60 0.83 27.63
CA ASN A 861 -11.48 -0.12 27.75
C ASN A 861 -10.25 0.43 28.49
N GLY A 862 -10.22 1.73 28.79
CA GLY A 862 -9.16 2.33 29.61
C GLY A 862 -9.42 3.80 29.99
N PRO A 863 -10.60 4.17 30.53
CA PRO A 863 -10.95 5.58 30.75
C PRO A 863 -10.06 6.26 31.79
N VAL A 864 -9.56 5.50 32.77
CA VAL A 864 -8.62 5.99 33.79
C VAL A 864 -7.24 6.22 33.18
N PHE A 865 -6.76 5.30 32.34
CA PHE A 865 -5.51 5.46 31.61
C PHE A 865 -5.58 6.69 30.69
N LEU A 866 -6.66 6.83 29.92
CA LEU A 866 -6.89 7.97 29.03
C LEU A 866 -6.82 9.32 29.77
N SER A 867 -7.57 9.44 30.88
CA SER A 867 -7.70 10.70 31.62
C SER A 867 -6.51 11.02 32.54
N ASN A 868 -5.99 10.04 33.27
CA ASN A 868 -4.94 10.27 34.27
C ASN A 868 -3.53 10.16 33.69
N ILE A 869 -3.32 9.33 32.67
CA ILE A 869 -1.99 9.07 32.09
C ILE A 869 -1.82 9.83 30.80
N LEU A 870 -2.74 9.65 29.84
CA LEU A 870 -2.72 10.36 28.55
C LEU A 870 -3.29 11.79 28.61
N ARG A 871 -3.81 12.21 29.78
CA ARG A 871 -4.30 13.58 30.05
C ARG A 871 -5.33 14.11 29.05
N VAL A 872 -6.12 13.23 28.45
CA VAL A 872 -7.25 13.57 27.57
C VAL A 872 -8.51 12.85 28.00
N SER A 873 -9.67 13.34 27.59
CA SER A 873 -10.94 12.63 27.73
C SER A 873 -11.70 12.69 26.40
N TYR A 874 -12.42 11.62 26.08
CA TYR A 874 -13.23 11.53 24.87
C TYR A 874 -14.31 12.62 24.81
N SER A 875 -14.43 13.29 23.67
CA SER A 875 -15.51 14.25 23.40
C SER A 875 -16.41 13.78 22.26
N ALA A 876 -15.84 13.39 21.13
CA ALA A 876 -16.57 12.92 19.96
C ALA A 876 -15.70 12.01 19.09
N ASP A 877 -16.35 11.06 18.44
CA ASP A 877 -15.76 10.02 17.56
C ASP A 877 -15.34 10.55 16.19
N ASP A 878 -15.73 11.78 15.84
CA ASP A 878 -15.39 12.38 14.55
C ASP A 878 -15.45 13.91 14.58
N ALA A 879 -14.33 14.53 14.21
CA ALA A 879 -14.21 15.96 13.98
C ALA A 879 -14.96 16.45 12.72
N ASN A 880 -15.40 15.55 11.83
CA ASN A 880 -16.00 15.83 10.52
C ASN A 880 -15.14 16.77 9.66
N THR A 881 -13.81 16.67 9.79
CA THR A 881 -12.82 17.45 9.04
C THR A 881 -11.48 16.74 9.04
N TYR A 882 -10.69 16.97 7.99
CA TYR A 882 -9.30 16.50 7.87
C TYR A 882 -8.27 17.60 8.11
N LEU A 883 -8.70 18.73 8.68
CA LEU A 883 -7.87 19.91 8.87
C LEU A 883 -7.64 20.18 10.35
N ALA A 884 -6.39 20.43 10.73
CA ALA A 884 -6.01 20.87 12.08
C ALA A 884 -5.07 22.08 12.01
N SER A 885 -5.08 22.93 13.04
CA SER A 885 -4.21 24.10 13.13
C SER A 885 -3.56 24.21 14.50
N GLY A 886 -2.37 24.80 14.52
CA GLY A 886 -1.63 25.11 15.74
C GLY A 886 -2.36 26.04 16.69
N VAL A 887 -2.23 25.78 18.00
CA VAL A 887 -2.74 26.68 19.05
C VAL A 887 -1.66 27.69 19.44
N ALA A 888 -1.98 28.98 19.43
CA ALA A 888 -1.03 30.03 19.80
C ALA A 888 -0.42 29.80 21.20
N GLY A 889 0.91 29.93 21.32
CA GLY A 889 1.64 29.67 22.57
C GLY A 889 1.90 28.19 22.88
N SER A 890 1.38 27.26 22.09
CA SER A 890 1.72 25.82 22.18
C SER A 890 2.98 25.48 21.38
N ILE A 891 3.46 24.24 21.49
CA ILE A 891 4.56 23.71 20.68
C ILE A 891 4.29 23.81 19.17
N PHE A 892 3.02 23.91 18.76
CA PHE A 892 2.61 23.98 17.36
C PHE A 892 2.07 25.35 16.93
N ALA A 893 2.24 26.40 17.73
CA ALA A 893 1.65 27.74 17.52
C ALA A 893 1.80 28.34 16.12
N ASP A 894 2.87 27.98 15.42
CA ASP A 894 3.23 28.53 14.10
C ASP A 894 3.25 27.46 12.99
N LEU A 895 2.69 26.27 13.26
CA LEU A 895 2.43 25.34 12.18
C LEU A 895 1.26 25.86 11.35
N GLY A 896 1.44 25.84 10.03
CA GLY A 896 0.33 26.07 9.10
C GLY A 896 -0.77 25.02 9.26
N THR A 897 -1.84 25.15 8.49
CA THR A 897 -2.91 24.14 8.49
C THR A 897 -2.35 22.78 8.08
N ILE A 898 -2.55 21.79 8.93
CA ILE A 898 -2.24 20.39 8.71
C ILE A 898 -3.45 19.77 8.02
N ASP A 899 -3.21 19.09 6.90
CA ASP A 899 -4.20 18.33 6.16
C ASP A 899 -3.83 16.85 6.19
N PHE A 900 -4.72 16.05 6.76
CA PHE A 900 -4.58 14.59 6.88
C PHE A 900 -5.61 13.82 6.04
N GLY A 901 -6.17 14.47 5.01
CA GLY A 901 -7.09 13.84 4.06
C GLY A 901 -6.36 13.19 2.88
N GLN A 902 -6.99 12.18 2.28
CA GLN A 902 -6.46 11.51 1.08
C GLN A 902 -6.14 12.47 -0.09
N PRO A 903 -6.95 13.51 -0.38
CA PRO A 903 -6.61 14.49 -1.42
C PRO A 903 -5.30 15.25 -1.18
N ALA A 904 -4.85 15.34 0.08
CA ALA A 904 -3.58 15.97 0.44
C ALA A 904 -2.39 14.99 0.43
N GLY A 905 -2.63 13.70 0.14
CA GLY A 905 -1.59 12.66 0.07
C GLY A 905 -1.60 11.66 1.22
N ALA A 906 -2.65 11.63 2.07
CA ALA A 906 -2.76 10.61 3.12
C ALA A 906 -2.80 9.19 2.50
N PRO A 907 -2.05 8.21 3.04
CA PRO A 907 -2.00 6.84 2.52
C PRO A 907 -3.33 6.10 2.66
N TYR A 908 -4.14 6.49 3.64
CA TYR A 908 -5.47 5.93 3.90
C TYR A 908 -6.39 7.01 4.48
N ASP A 909 -7.70 6.74 4.46
CA ASP A 909 -8.69 7.59 5.10
C ASP A 909 -8.75 7.31 6.61
N ALA A 910 -8.45 8.33 7.42
CA ALA A 910 -8.54 8.27 8.88
C ALA A 910 -9.99 8.23 9.40
N SER A 911 -10.99 8.57 8.57
CA SER A 911 -12.47 8.51 8.68
C SER A 911 -13.19 8.97 9.96
N THR A 912 -12.58 8.87 11.13
CA THR A 912 -13.16 9.09 12.46
C THR A 912 -12.17 9.79 13.39
N PRO A 913 -11.48 10.89 13.00
CA PRO A 913 -10.52 11.56 13.88
C PRO A 913 -11.16 12.00 15.22
N ASP A 914 -10.64 11.46 16.32
CA ASP A 914 -11.13 11.67 17.68
C ASP A 914 -11.01 13.14 18.10
N VAL A 915 -12.05 13.65 18.76
CA VAL A 915 -12.08 14.96 19.40
C VAL A 915 -11.91 14.81 20.90
N PHE A 916 -10.97 15.58 21.46
CA PHE A 916 -10.63 15.52 22.88
C PHE A 916 -11.25 16.65 23.71
N THR A 917 -11.27 16.41 25.01
CA THR A 917 -11.18 17.43 26.06
C THR A 917 -9.86 17.26 26.81
N ALA A 918 -9.20 18.37 27.15
CA ALA A 918 -7.98 18.31 27.96
C ALA A 918 -8.33 17.93 29.41
N SER A 919 -7.57 17.00 30.00
CA SER A 919 -7.71 16.62 31.40
C SER A 919 -6.61 17.27 32.24
N PHE A 920 -6.98 17.71 33.44
CA PHE A 920 -6.08 18.36 34.39
C PHE A 920 -5.39 19.61 33.79
N ASP A 921 -4.06 19.56 33.73
CA ASP A 921 -3.12 20.62 33.37
C ASP A 921 -2.56 20.48 31.95
N ALA A 922 -2.98 19.45 31.19
CA ALA A 922 -2.67 19.36 29.76
C ALA A 922 -3.26 20.53 28.97
N GLN A 923 -2.51 21.00 27.98
CA GLN A 923 -2.86 22.16 27.17
C GLN A 923 -3.12 21.74 25.72
N PRO A 924 -4.16 22.25 25.05
CA PRO A 924 -4.35 22.04 23.62
C PRO A 924 -3.15 22.56 22.81
N CYS A 925 -2.62 21.74 21.90
CA CYS A 925 -1.58 22.15 20.96
C CYS A 925 -2.05 22.12 19.50
N LEU A 926 -3.05 21.31 19.16
CA LEU A 926 -3.77 21.37 17.88
C LEU A 926 -5.28 21.47 18.11
N ILE A 927 -5.95 22.19 17.22
CA ILE A 927 -7.42 22.25 17.13
C ILE A 927 -7.89 21.90 15.72
N TYR A 928 -9.00 21.19 15.62
CA TYR A 928 -9.62 20.92 14.33
C TYR A 928 -10.14 22.23 13.72
N SER A 929 -9.90 22.39 12.42
CA SER A 929 -10.31 23.54 11.63
C SER A 929 -11.44 23.12 10.69
N GLY A 930 -12.56 23.84 10.71
CA GLY A 930 -13.78 23.37 10.05
C GLY A 930 -14.45 22.21 10.81
N GLY A 931 -15.38 21.51 10.17
CA GLY A 931 -16.11 20.40 10.79
C GLY A 931 -16.84 20.80 12.09
N THR A 932 -16.77 19.93 13.10
CA THR A 932 -17.30 20.18 14.46
C THR A 932 -16.32 20.96 15.35
N GLY A 933 -15.07 21.16 14.89
CA GLY A 933 -14.00 21.79 15.66
C GLY A 933 -13.56 20.94 16.86
N GLY A 934 -12.96 21.59 17.86
CA GLY A 934 -12.51 20.93 19.09
C GLY A 934 -11.01 20.63 19.13
N ILE A 935 -10.57 19.99 20.19
CA ILE A 935 -9.15 19.71 20.45
C ILE A 935 -8.73 18.48 19.64
N ALA A 936 -7.73 18.66 18.78
CA ALA A 936 -7.16 17.60 17.95
C ALA A 936 -5.89 17.00 18.57
N ALA A 937 -5.15 17.78 19.36
CA ALA A 937 -4.01 17.29 20.12
C ALA A 937 -3.79 18.10 21.40
N VAL A 938 -3.21 17.45 22.41
CA VAL A 938 -2.74 18.10 23.64
C VAL A 938 -1.25 17.89 23.85
N GLN A 939 -0.62 18.82 24.56
CA GLN A 939 0.70 18.69 25.15
C GLN A 939 0.59 18.70 26.67
N TYR A 940 1.52 18.03 27.34
CA TYR A 940 1.64 18.05 28.79
C TYR A 940 3.11 18.02 29.23
N SER A 941 3.44 18.80 30.26
CA SER A 941 4.73 18.80 30.95
C SER A 941 4.44 19.01 32.44
N GLY A 942 4.71 18.00 33.25
CA GLY A 942 4.48 18.03 34.70
C GLY A 942 4.61 16.64 35.31
N GLY A 943 4.80 16.57 36.62
CA GLY A 943 4.93 15.28 37.33
C GLY A 943 6.10 14.42 36.82
N GLY A 944 7.16 15.06 36.32
CA GLY A 944 8.39 14.41 35.83
C GLY A 944 8.35 13.90 34.38
N TYR A 945 7.21 14.00 33.65
CA TYR A 945 7.11 13.49 32.28
C TYR A 945 6.52 14.48 31.28
N ARG A 946 6.73 14.20 29.99
CA ARG A 946 6.18 14.98 28.87
C ARG A 946 5.37 14.12 27.93
N LEU A 947 4.35 14.70 27.33
CA LEU A 947 3.40 13.98 26.49
C LEU A 947 2.89 14.85 25.35
N VAL A 948 2.71 14.24 24.19
CA VAL A 948 1.90 14.75 23.08
C VAL A 948 0.91 13.66 22.67
N VAL A 949 -0.39 13.94 22.68
CA VAL A 949 -1.45 13.01 22.26
C VAL A 949 -2.24 13.64 21.12
N MET A 950 -2.37 12.93 20.00
CA MET A 950 -3.05 13.40 18.79
C MET A 950 -4.19 12.46 18.36
N GLY A 951 -5.36 13.02 18.07
CA GLY A 951 -6.60 12.31 17.72
C GLY A 951 -6.73 11.93 16.25
N PHE A 952 -5.66 12.04 15.49
CA PHE A 952 -5.54 11.52 14.13
C PHE A 952 -4.13 10.97 13.92
N PRO A 953 -3.91 10.07 12.95
CA PRO A 953 -2.63 9.42 12.75
C PRO A 953 -1.59 10.38 12.17
N PHE A 954 -0.36 10.35 12.67
CA PHE A 954 0.72 11.17 12.14
C PHE A 954 1.05 10.85 10.68
N GLU A 955 1.08 9.55 10.35
CA GLU A 955 1.34 9.07 8.99
C GLU A 955 0.23 9.46 7.98
N ALA A 956 -0.95 9.87 8.46
CA ALA A 956 -2.05 10.35 7.63
C ALA A 956 -1.87 11.81 7.18
N ILE A 957 -0.95 12.57 7.76
CA ILE A 957 -0.65 13.93 7.32
C ILE A 957 -0.03 13.86 5.91
N GLY A 958 -0.71 14.40 4.90
CA GLY A 958 -0.31 14.18 3.51
C GLY A 958 1.00 14.87 3.11
N SER A 959 1.25 16.07 3.64
CA SER A 959 2.45 16.86 3.37
C SER A 959 3.65 16.40 4.20
N ALA A 960 4.72 15.96 3.53
CA ALA A 960 6.00 15.64 4.19
C ALA A 960 6.56 16.84 4.97
N THR A 961 6.53 18.04 4.41
CA THR A 961 6.99 19.26 5.10
C THR A 961 6.19 19.54 6.38
N SER A 962 4.88 19.26 6.38
CA SER A 962 4.05 19.43 7.58
C SER A 962 4.35 18.36 8.62
N ARG A 963 4.62 17.12 8.18
CA ARG A 963 5.06 16.01 9.05
C ARG A 963 6.40 16.32 9.71
N ASP A 964 7.39 16.71 8.93
CA ASP A 964 8.74 17.03 9.41
C ASP A 964 8.70 18.14 10.46
N ALA A 965 8.01 19.25 10.16
CA ALA A 965 7.90 20.39 11.09
C ALA A 965 7.11 20.05 12.36
N LEU A 966 6.12 19.16 12.29
CA LEU A 966 5.40 18.69 13.47
C LEU A 966 6.27 17.77 14.33
N MET A 967 6.91 16.78 13.70
CA MET A 967 7.76 15.81 14.40
C MET A 967 8.97 16.49 15.06
N GLU A 968 9.64 17.40 14.35
CA GLU A 968 10.75 18.20 14.89
C GLU A 968 10.34 18.89 16.20
N ARG A 969 9.24 19.66 16.17
CA ARG A 969 8.77 20.38 17.36
C ARG A 969 8.29 19.45 18.47
N ALA A 970 7.64 18.33 18.12
CA ALA A 970 7.19 17.36 19.09
C ALA A 970 8.38 16.70 19.79
N ILE A 971 9.39 16.25 19.04
CA ILE A 971 10.53 15.55 19.59
C ILE A 971 11.47 16.49 20.33
N ASP A 972 11.70 17.70 19.83
CA ASP A 972 12.42 18.75 20.58
C ASP A 972 11.73 19.00 21.92
N TYR A 973 10.41 19.10 21.94
CA TYR A 973 9.65 19.23 23.18
C TYR A 973 9.76 17.99 24.07
N LEU A 974 9.80 16.77 23.55
CA LEU A 974 9.90 15.58 24.40
C LEU A 974 11.32 15.38 24.97
N LEU A 975 12.36 15.75 24.22
CA LEU A 975 13.77 15.57 24.60
C LEU A 975 14.36 16.76 25.37
N SER A 976 13.82 17.97 25.24
CA SER A 976 14.34 19.19 25.91
C SER A 976 13.99 19.29 27.40
N ARG A 977 14.15 18.19 28.14
CA ARG A 977 13.91 18.20 29.59
C ARG A 977 14.92 19.12 30.28
N PRO A 978 14.50 19.94 31.26
CA PRO A 978 15.41 20.30 32.32
C PRO A 978 15.92 18.98 32.91
N PRO A 979 17.22 18.84 33.21
CA PRO A 979 17.70 17.67 33.93
C PRO A 979 16.82 17.45 35.17
N VAL A 980 16.46 16.21 35.49
CA VAL A 980 15.91 15.91 36.82
C VAL A 980 17.01 16.27 37.81
N LEU A 981 16.89 17.43 38.42
CA LEU A 981 17.84 17.85 39.43
C LEU A 981 17.52 17.04 40.68
N PRO A 982 18.49 16.30 41.24
CA PRO A 982 18.31 15.74 42.57
C PRO A 982 17.97 16.91 43.49
N PHE A 983 16.91 16.74 44.29
CA PHE A 983 16.41 17.75 45.24
C PHE A 983 15.60 18.93 44.64
N ASP A 984 15.17 18.87 43.38
CA ASP A 984 14.09 19.74 42.84
C ASP A 984 12.74 19.13 43.27
N PHE A 985 12.29 19.54 44.45
CA PHE A 985 11.14 18.98 45.16
C PHE A 985 9.82 19.60 44.73
N ASP A 986 9.83 20.82 44.21
CA ASP A 986 8.62 21.47 43.68
C ASP A 986 8.45 21.29 42.16
N GLY A 987 9.48 20.77 41.48
CA GLY A 987 9.47 20.32 40.10
C GLY A 987 9.52 21.47 39.09
N ASP A 988 10.06 22.62 39.50
CA ASP A 988 10.10 23.83 38.68
C ASP A 988 11.33 23.93 37.76
N GLY A 989 12.30 23.03 37.94
CA GLY A 989 13.45 22.85 37.07
C GLY A 989 14.73 23.57 37.53
N ASP A 990 14.77 24.12 38.74
CA ASP A 990 16.01 24.43 39.46
C ASP A 990 16.02 23.84 40.88
N VAL A 991 17.14 23.99 41.60
CA VAL A 991 17.21 23.66 43.04
C VAL A 991 17.50 24.96 43.77
N ASP A 992 16.53 25.44 44.54
CA ASP A 992 16.60 26.74 45.16
C ASP A 992 16.09 26.76 46.63
N ILE A 993 15.73 27.96 47.10
CA ILE A 993 15.33 28.15 48.50
C ILE A 993 13.96 27.53 48.81
N ASP A 994 13.09 27.37 47.81
CA ASP A 994 11.78 26.77 47.98
C ASP A 994 11.91 25.25 48.20
N ASP A 995 12.85 24.59 47.52
CA ASP A 995 13.27 23.20 47.80
C ASP A 995 13.91 23.04 49.18
N PHE A 996 14.69 24.04 49.60
CA PHE A 996 15.34 24.01 50.91
C PHE A 996 14.30 24.02 52.05
N TYR A 997 13.19 24.73 51.91
CA TYR A 997 12.12 24.70 52.92
C TYR A 997 11.45 23.33 53.01
N ALA A 998 11.32 22.63 51.88
CA ALA A 998 10.82 21.25 51.87
C ALA A 998 11.84 20.32 52.56
N TYR A 999 13.12 20.46 52.25
CA TYR A 999 14.21 19.71 52.87
C TYR A 999 14.31 19.93 54.40
N GLU A 1000 14.26 21.18 54.87
CA GLU A 1000 14.35 21.52 56.29
C GLU A 1000 13.23 20.86 57.12
N PHE A 1001 12.03 20.74 56.55
CA PHE A 1001 10.90 20.08 57.20
C PHE A 1001 11.18 18.60 57.52
N CYS A 1002 11.94 17.93 56.65
CA CYS A 1002 12.21 16.50 56.68
C CYS A 1002 13.57 16.15 57.30
N CYS A 1003 14.48 17.10 57.46
CA CYS A 1003 15.77 16.87 58.13
C CYS A 1003 15.61 16.69 59.65
N GLN A 1004 15.28 15.47 60.10
CA GLN A 1004 15.15 15.13 61.54
C GLN A 1004 16.46 14.65 62.16
N GLY A 1005 17.51 14.46 61.35
CA GLY A 1005 18.83 13.98 61.79
C GLY A 1005 18.94 12.45 61.83
N PRO A 1006 20.16 11.93 62.06
CA PRO A 1006 20.49 10.53 61.84
C PRO A 1006 19.65 9.58 62.70
N ASP A 1007 19.43 8.37 62.17
CA ASP A 1007 18.64 7.27 62.73
C ASP A 1007 17.10 7.50 62.78
N ASN A 1008 16.60 8.61 62.21
CA ASN A 1008 15.16 8.88 62.10
C ASN A 1008 14.60 8.41 60.75
N VAL A 1009 14.48 7.09 60.63
CA VAL A 1009 14.11 6.42 59.39
C VAL A 1009 12.68 6.77 58.93
N TYR A 1010 12.56 7.16 57.67
CA TYR A 1010 11.28 7.34 57.00
C TYR A 1010 10.82 6.04 56.33
N GLY A 1011 9.55 5.71 56.51
CA GLY A 1011 8.95 4.60 55.77
C GLY A 1011 8.86 4.92 54.27
N PRO A 1012 8.87 3.93 53.35
CA PRO A 1012 8.88 4.16 51.90
C PRO A 1012 7.69 4.96 51.33
N ALA A 1013 6.63 5.14 52.11
CA ALA A 1013 5.43 5.91 51.75
C ALA A 1013 5.35 7.27 52.48
N HIS A 1014 6.37 7.64 53.26
CA HIS A 1014 6.42 8.90 53.96
C HIS A 1014 6.88 10.00 52.99
N LEU A 1015 6.27 11.18 53.06
CA LEU A 1015 6.55 12.32 52.17
C LEU A 1015 8.01 12.78 52.20
N CYS A 1016 8.74 12.50 53.28
CA CYS A 1016 10.16 12.83 53.43
C CYS A 1016 11.11 11.76 52.84
N ALA A 1017 10.60 10.58 52.46
CA ALA A 1017 11.44 9.50 51.92
C ALA A 1017 12.05 9.83 50.55
N VAL A 1018 11.51 10.84 49.84
CA VAL A 1018 12.07 11.34 48.58
C VAL A 1018 13.27 12.26 48.79
N MET A 1019 13.57 12.66 50.04
CA MET A 1019 14.65 13.58 50.40
C MET A 1019 15.90 12.86 50.91
N ASP A 1020 15.84 11.54 51.01
CA ASP A 1020 16.96 10.63 51.28
C ASP A 1020 17.76 10.46 49.98
N GLY A 1021 18.80 11.26 49.83
CA GLY A 1021 19.63 11.33 48.64
C GLY A 1021 20.80 10.36 48.64
N ASP A 1022 21.18 9.79 49.79
CA ASP A 1022 22.25 8.79 49.88
C ASP A 1022 21.75 7.34 50.05
N GLY A 1023 20.45 7.17 50.29
CA GLY A 1023 19.72 5.90 50.26
C GLY A 1023 19.81 5.11 51.57
N ASP A 1024 20.09 5.75 52.69
CA ASP A 1024 20.23 5.11 54.00
C ASP A 1024 18.93 5.09 54.84
N LEU A 1025 17.86 5.64 54.28
CA LEU A 1025 16.48 5.70 54.78
C LEU A 1025 16.22 6.74 55.86
N ASP A 1026 17.18 7.58 56.23
CA ASP A 1026 16.93 8.79 57.01
C ASP A 1026 17.21 10.07 56.20
N VAL A 1027 16.99 11.25 56.79
CA VAL A 1027 17.25 12.55 56.13
C VAL A 1027 18.09 13.38 57.09
N ASP A 1028 19.38 13.52 56.77
CA ASP A 1028 20.38 14.07 57.68
C ASP A 1028 21.45 14.93 56.99
N LEU A 1029 22.55 15.20 57.71
CA LEU A 1029 23.65 16.04 57.22
C LEU A 1029 24.36 15.49 55.96
N ALA A 1030 24.27 14.19 55.69
CA ALA A 1030 24.77 13.57 54.47
C ALA A 1030 23.92 13.98 53.26
N ASP A 1031 22.60 13.96 53.39
CA ASP A 1031 21.68 14.48 52.36
C ASP A 1031 21.82 15.98 52.18
N ALA A 1032 22.05 16.73 53.27
CA ALA A 1032 22.25 18.17 53.20
C ALA A 1032 23.50 18.53 52.38
N ALA A 1033 24.54 17.69 52.47
CA ALA A 1033 25.77 17.87 51.69
C ALA A 1033 25.54 17.56 50.20
N LEU A 1034 24.65 16.62 49.87
CA LEU A 1034 24.21 16.34 48.50
C LEU A 1034 23.30 17.44 47.95
N PHE A 1035 22.34 17.93 48.76
CA PHE A 1035 21.47 19.06 48.45
C PHE A 1035 22.27 20.34 48.16
N GLN A 1036 23.31 20.61 48.95
CA GLN A 1036 24.12 21.82 48.80
C GLN A 1036 24.90 21.87 47.48
N VAL A 1037 25.31 20.71 46.94
CA VAL A 1037 26.06 20.66 45.67
C VAL A 1037 25.15 20.68 44.44
N THR A 1038 23.83 20.55 44.62
CA THR A 1038 22.83 20.62 43.54
C THR A 1038 22.12 21.97 43.45
N PHE A 1039 22.33 22.89 44.41
CA PHE A 1039 21.73 24.23 44.43
C PHE A 1039 22.14 25.07 43.19
N THR A 1040 21.18 25.44 42.35
CA THR A 1040 21.41 26.12 41.05
C THR A 1040 20.69 27.46 40.88
N GLY A 1041 19.83 27.86 41.81
CA GLY A 1041 19.04 29.11 41.71
C GLY A 1041 19.84 30.43 41.79
N PRO A 1042 19.26 31.56 41.35
CA PRO A 1042 19.92 32.87 41.33
C PRO A 1042 20.13 33.45 42.75
N GLY A 1043 21.32 33.24 43.31
CA GLY A 1043 21.68 33.83 44.61
C GLY A 1043 22.99 33.36 45.25
N ASN A 1044 23.87 32.67 44.49
CA ASN A 1044 25.15 32.13 44.97
C ASN A 1044 26.03 33.13 45.74
#